data_AF-A0A1M7P308-F1
#
_entry.id   AF-A0A1M7P308-F1
#
_cell.length_a   1.000
_cell.length_b   1.000
_cell.length_c   1.000
_cell.angle_alpha   90.00
_cell.angle_beta   90.00
_cell.angle_gamma   90.00
#
_symmetry.space_group_name_H-M   'P 1'
#
loop_
_entity.id
_entity.type
_entity.pdbx_description
1 polymer ?
#
loop_
_entity_poly.entity_id
_entity_poly.type
_entity_poly.pdbx_seq_one_letter_code
_entity_poly.pdbx_strand_id
1 'polypeptide(L)'
;MKHLLSIGLIVVLTQVFFACGDDDSDFIARGDDSSLEDDSSDSDGDEDSSESKSGSSSSRKGSSSSSGGSSSSAGSSSSRYTYDVSKIEKGTFTDKRDGREYRTITVDGSIWMAENLNYAPASSLGCHQDDDKDCTKYGRIYTWGEVIDSTKSYCGYNIVCDQPLQGICPDGWRIPTRGDWVALLSKFYGSTPSFYEYKGLAPALFSKDNASSYQGTDDYGFTVAIPEKGTNKSAALNFFTATQTSGSENIRPYFMVFDSKNINDKATTNFAFPAALRCIKGDLVPNLNNPTTTFGVRGEDRKVCNGAEPNSSLSTRACNKNGENKCSIYEDGSLKINGKYMYLEANGKKACPFEWHIPSVSEWKDFLAYVGGECFAGFTLKAQKGWGDDYAFDAFGLGIKPTDGDEARFLIGGSKKGEITGSVVFAKGSNIATIKDDTANVSGLLCMKGRLKDDTLSYMNPELEYGEFTDSRDNRTYKTINIGHTKWMAENLNFETDSSVCFGGYHGNTTFSCVRYGKFYRYEDALTACPAGWRLPTKEDFDTLVYIATPYKRASTLVSQENETYKGNNSSGFSLIMMGYIWNGRDDFGDTATYLWSSTELNDSLVYTLVAYKGTYTDTANVAKANAIRDTKFNVRCVSEEKVVYGYKGTYGTLVDERDGHEYRTIEINGTTWMAENLKYESENSTCKRDSCDIYGLHYSFPFTSLVIDPLCPDGWHISTTADWDSLLAFVRANDSATYALDLRYTFRWPSYNQGTDKYGLGVIPNTCYQDNSGYDIVNVRDEAVACIGAEDVENKKGYYYIMSSNGVNSVRKNVYKRSIDSDRYRFGIRCVKDK
;
A
#
# COMPACT_ATOMS: atom_id res chain seq x y z
N MET A 1 -56.23 41.09 -10.82
CA MET A 1 -56.49 42.53 -10.62
C MET A 1 -55.68 42.95 -9.39
N LYS A 2 -54.68 43.86 -9.56
CA LYS A 2 -53.60 44.19 -8.59
C LYS A 2 -52.65 43.00 -8.30
N HIS A 3 -51.33 43.09 -8.16
CA HIS A 3 -50.22 44.01 -8.55
C HIS A 3 -48.95 43.11 -8.43
N LEU A 4 -47.80 43.22 -9.12
CA LEU A 4 -47.02 44.32 -9.69
C LEU A 4 -46.11 43.84 -10.87
N LEU A 5 -45.44 44.81 -11.50
CA LEU A 5 -44.39 44.76 -12.56
C LEU A 5 -43.07 44.06 -12.09
N SER A 6 -42.02 43.74 -12.88
CA SER A 6 -41.73 43.81 -14.34
C SER A 6 -40.48 42.99 -14.74
N ILE A 7 -40.42 42.58 -16.02
CA ILE A 7 -39.28 42.65 -16.99
C ILE A 7 -37.82 42.63 -16.43
N GLY A 8 -37.11 41.52 -16.66
CA GLY A 8 -36.16 41.36 -17.78
C GLY A 8 -34.86 42.19 -17.91
N LEU A 9 -33.74 41.48 -17.68
CA LEU A 9 -32.50 41.45 -18.50
C LEU A 9 -31.38 42.53 -18.33
N ILE A 10 -30.16 42.03 -18.52
CA ILE A 10 -28.87 42.66 -18.90
C ILE A 10 -27.84 42.97 -17.79
N VAL A 11 -26.62 42.50 -18.10
CA VAL A 11 -25.32 42.56 -17.41
C VAL A 11 -24.59 43.86 -17.76
N VAL A 12 -23.67 44.34 -16.90
CA VAL A 12 -22.29 44.77 -17.25
C VAL A 12 -21.58 45.37 -16.02
N LEU A 13 -20.33 44.94 -15.78
CA LEU A 13 -19.38 45.60 -14.89
C LEU A 13 -18.73 46.81 -15.59
N THR A 14 -18.43 47.88 -14.85
CA THR A 14 -17.52 48.94 -15.31
C THR A 14 -16.43 49.23 -14.28
N GLN A 15 -15.17 48.95 -14.65
CA GLN A 15 -14.01 49.70 -14.14
C GLN A 15 -13.71 50.89 -15.08
N VAL A 16 -12.89 51.85 -14.62
CA VAL A 16 -12.89 53.22 -15.17
C VAL A 16 -11.47 53.82 -15.24
N PHE A 17 -11.07 54.21 -16.47
CA PHE A 17 -10.01 55.16 -16.91
C PHE A 17 -8.52 54.92 -16.54
N PHE A 18 -7.49 55.42 -17.25
CA PHE A 18 -7.32 56.30 -18.46
C PHE A 18 -6.25 55.66 -19.40
N ALA A 19 -6.38 55.61 -20.75
CA ALA A 19 -5.98 56.61 -21.80
C ALA A 19 -4.47 56.98 -21.85
N CYS A 20 -3.77 57.18 -22.98
CA CYS A 20 -4.03 57.12 -24.44
C CYS A 20 -2.67 57.23 -25.20
N GLY A 21 -2.58 56.85 -26.49
CA GLY A 21 -1.51 57.31 -27.42
C GLY A 21 -1.02 56.28 -28.45
N ASP A 22 -1.22 56.56 -29.74
CA ASP A 22 -0.98 55.66 -30.89
C ASP A 22 0.30 55.96 -31.71
N ASP A 23 0.48 55.18 -32.79
CA ASP A 23 1.18 55.44 -34.07
C ASP A 23 2.67 55.01 -34.28
N ASP A 24 2.77 53.86 -34.95
CA ASP A 24 3.45 53.60 -36.25
C ASP A 24 5.00 53.60 -36.49
N SER A 25 5.36 52.61 -37.32
CA SER A 25 6.42 52.57 -38.35
C SER A 25 7.89 52.16 -38.04
N ASP A 26 8.15 50.86 -38.33
CA ASP A 26 9.09 50.36 -39.35
C ASP A 26 10.65 50.29 -39.14
N PHE A 27 11.23 49.31 -39.86
CA PHE A 27 12.62 49.20 -40.36
C PHE A 27 13.79 48.51 -39.58
N ILE A 28 13.97 47.20 -39.85
CA ILE A 28 15.22 46.47 -40.22
C ILE A 28 16.54 46.64 -39.41
N ALA A 29 17.03 45.57 -38.76
CA ALA A 29 18.21 44.76 -39.21
C ALA A 29 18.75 43.69 -38.21
N ARG A 30 18.79 42.43 -38.66
CA ARG A 30 19.81 41.36 -38.45
C ARG A 30 20.34 40.98 -37.04
N GLY A 31 20.31 39.66 -36.76
CA GLY A 31 21.22 39.00 -35.82
C GLY A 31 20.81 37.54 -35.51
N ASP A 32 21.55 36.58 -36.08
CA ASP A 32 21.50 35.11 -35.91
C ASP A 32 21.28 34.65 -34.43
N ASP A 33 20.72 33.49 -34.07
CA ASP A 33 20.99 32.12 -34.56
C ASP A 33 20.04 31.05 -33.91
N SER A 34 20.04 29.83 -34.48
CA SER A 34 19.72 28.51 -33.89
C SER A 34 18.45 28.27 -33.02
N SER A 35 17.31 28.21 -33.72
CA SER A 35 16.31 27.11 -33.71
C SER A 35 16.25 26.09 -32.53
N LEU A 36 15.09 26.05 -31.87
CA LEU A 36 14.41 24.81 -31.45
C LEU A 36 12.89 25.01 -31.63
N GLU A 37 12.26 24.20 -32.48
CA GLU A 37 10.80 24.09 -32.59
C GLU A 37 10.39 22.62 -32.55
N ASP A 38 9.38 22.33 -31.75
CA ASP A 38 8.43 21.22 -31.90
C ASP A 38 7.13 21.74 -31.26
N ASP A 39 6.06 21.94 -32.04
CA ASP A 39 4.72 21.44 -31.67
C ASP A 39 3.63 21.74 -32.73
N SER A 40 2.97 20.65 -33.15
CA SER A 40 1.51 20.53 -33.31
C SER A 40 0.74 21.09 -34.54
N SER A 41 -0.36 20.37 -34.78
CA SER A 41 -1.67 20.78 -35.33
C SER A 41 -1.98 20.62 -36.82
N ASP A 42 -3.19 20.10 -37.05
CA ASP A 42 -3.84 19.82 -38.34
C ASP A 42 -4.40 21.09 -39.01
N SER A 43 -4.48 21.08 -40.35
CA SER A 43 -5.76 21.05 -41.10
C SER A 43 -5.67 21.67 -42.50
N ASP A 44 -6.00 20.84 -43.50
CA ASP A 44 -6.76 21.11 -44.74
C ASP A 44 -6.55 22.41 -45.55
N GLY A 45 -6.18 22.23 -46.82
CA GLY A 45 -6.21 23.24 -47.87
C GLY A 45 -6.05 22.60 -49.27
N ASP A 46 -7.14 22.55 -50.04
CA ASP A 46 -7.25 21.86 -51.33
C ASP A 46 -6.68 22.65 -52.55
N GLU A 47 -6.68 21.94 -53.69
CA GLU A 47 -6.69 22.40 -55.10
C GLU A 47 -5.39 22.28 -55.96
N ASP A 48 -5.41 21.21 -56.78
CA ASP A 48 -5.15 21.18 -58.23
C ASP A 48 -3.76 21.49 -58.85
N SER A 49 -3.40 20.94 -60.03
CA SER A 49 -3.71 19.66 -60.70
C SER A 49 -2.79 19.43 -61.93
N SER A 50 -2.86 18.23 -62.51
CA SER A 50 -2.35 17.74 -63.83
C SER A 50 -1.08 16.87 -63.81
N GLU A 51 -0.94 15.80 -64.62
CA GLU A 51 -1.87 14.94 -65.40
C GLU A 51 -1.12 13.60 -65.60
N SER A 52 -1.69 12.40 -65.51
CA SER A 52 -2.64 11.77 -66.46
C SER A 52 -2.93 10.32 -65.97
N LYS A 53 -4.18 9.89 -65.84
CA LYS A 53 -4.96 9.03 -66.79
C LYS A 53 -4.18 7.81 -67.32
N SER A 54 -4.66 6.56 -67.35
CA SER A 54 -5.92 5.88 -66.96
C SER A 54 -5.65 4.36 -67.11
N GLY A 55 -6.25 3.36 -66.45
CA GLY A 55 -7.57 3.25 -65.84
C GLY A 55 -8.42 2.19 -66.57
N SER A 56 -8.62 0.99 -65.98
CA SER A 56 -9.79 0.09 -66.15
C SER A 56 -10.08 -0.52 -67.56
N SER A 57 -10.69 -1.71 -67.76
CA SER A 57 -11.15 -2.80 -66.88
C SER A 57 -11.61 -4.04 -67.70
N SER A 58 -11.81 -5.18 -67.01
CA SER A 58 -12.83 -6.22 -67.27
C SER A 58 -12.65 -7.36 -68.30
N SER A 59 -12.98 -8.57 -67.81
CA SER A 59 -13.70 -9.68 -68.48
C SER A 59 -13.01 -10.73 -69.39
N ARG A 60 -12.69 -11.87 -68.76
CA ARG A 60 -13.07 -13.28 -69.07
C ARG A 60 -13.02 -13.88 -70.50
N LYS A 61 -12.63 -15.17 -70.52
CA LYS A 61 -12.53 -16.17 -71.64
C LYS A 61 -11.20 -16.08 -72.42
N GLY A 62 -10.53 -17.17 -72.79
CA GLY A 62 -10.75 -18.60 -72.47
C GLY A 62 -9.80 -19.52 -73.27
N SER A 63 -9.73 -20.80 -72.89
CA SER A 63 -9.32 -21.95 -73.70
C SER A 63 -7.87 -22.12 -74.24
N SER A 64 -7.22 -23.17 -73.70
CA SER A 64 -6.57 -24.31 -74.42
C SER A 64 -5.20 -24.22 -75.14
N SER A 65 -4.39 -25.26 -74.88
CA SER A 65 -3.33 -25.90 -75.73
C SER A 65 -2.07 -25.07 -76.06
N SER A 66 -0.85 -25.60 -76.26
CA SER A 66 -0.28 -26.98 -76.42
C SER A 66 1.27 -26.90 -76.37
N SER A 67 2.12 -27.94 -76.20
CA SER A 67 1.99 -29.36 -75.78
C SER A 67 3.38 -30.04 -75.70
N GLY A 68 3.57 -31.06 -74.85
CA GLY A 68 4.69 -32.04 -74.93
C GLY A 68 5.68 -32.01 -73.74
N GLY A 69 6.16 -33.14 -73.21
CA GLY A 69 5.78 -34.52 -73.50
C GLY A 69 6.37 -35.56 -72.53
N SER A 70 5.50 -36.48 -72.08
CA SER A 70 5.67 -37.95 -72.08
C SER A 70 6.75 -38.65 -71.23
N SER A 71 6.31 -39.41 -70.22
CA SER A 71 6.59 -40.86 -70.16
C SER A 71 5.59 -41.65 -69.29
N SER A 72 5.28 -42.85 -69.78
CA SER A 72 4.49 -43.97 -69.21
C SER A 72 5.17 -44.63 -67.99
N SER A 73 4.56 -45.46 -67.13
CA SER A 73 3.20 -46.05 -67.03
C SER A 73 3.03 -46.82 -65.70
N ALA A 74 1.83 -47.35 -65.46
CA ALA A 74 1.51 -48.52 -64.62
C ALA A 74 1.30 -48.31 -63.10
N GLY A 75 0.04 -48.02 -62.75
CA GLY A 75 -0.72 -48.75 -61.73
C GLY A 75 -0.17 -48.86 -60.31
N SER A 76 -0.68 -48.01 -59.40
CA SER A 76 -0.68 -48.28 -57.97
C SER A 76 -2.12 -48.23 -57.41
N SER A 77 -2.43 -49.15 -56.51
CA SER A 77 -3.79 -49.44 -56.05
C SER A 77 -4.08 -48.77 -54.70
N SER A 78 -5.22 -48.05 -54.61
CA SER A 78 -5.95 -47.78 -53.37
C SER A 78 -5.12 -47.18 -52.22
N SER A 79 -4.80 -45.88 -52.28
CA SER A 79 -4.53 -45.09 -51.07
C SER A 79 -5.73 -45.18 -50.10
N ARG A 80 -5.49 -45.52 -48.83
CA ARG A 80 -6.59 -45.68 -47.85
C ARG A 80 -6.34 -45.11 -46.44
N TYR A 81 -5.31 -44.29 -46.25
CA TYR A 81 -5.17 -43.46 -45.05
C TYR A 81 -4.81 -42.03 -45.46
N THR A 82 -5.39 -41.05 -44.76
CA THR A 82 -5.60 -39.70 -45.33
C THR A 82 -5.07 -38.55 -44.48
N TYR A 83 -4.50 -38.82 -43.30
CA TYR A 83 -3.85 -37.76 -42.54
C TYR A 83 -2.54 -37.34 -43.21
N ASP A 84 -2.36 -36.03 -43.37
CA ASP A 84 -1.19 -35.42 -43.98
C ASP A 84 0.02 -35.54 -43.06
N VAL A 85 0.90 -36.51 -43.37
CA VAL A 85 2.11 -36.80 -42.59
C VAL A 85 3.08 -35.63 -42.47
N SER A 86 2.98 -34.61 -43.35
CA SER A 86 3.80 -33.40 -43.24
C SER A 86 3.42 -32.50 -42.06
N LYS A 87 2.21 -32.70 -41.49
CA LYS A 87 1.72 -32.01 -40.29
C LYS A 87 2.10 -32.71 -38.98
N ILE A 88 2.84 -33.81 -39.05
CA ILE A 88 3.33 -34.53 -37.87
C ILE A 88 4.73 -34.02 -37.56
N GLU A 89 4.84 -33.19 -36.52
CA GLU A 89 6.13 -32.78 -35.99
C GLU A 89 6.74 -33.96 -35.22
N LYS A 90 8.07 -34.12 -35.30
CA LYS A 90 8.82 -35.15 -34.58
C LYS A 90 9.72 -34.49 -33.55
N GLY A 91 9.81 -35.07 -32.36
CA GLY A 91 10.68 -34.62 -31.30
C GLY A 91 11.22 -35.77 -30.45
N THR A 92 11.87 -35.42 -29.35
CA THR A 92 12.27 -36.38 -28.32
C THR A 92 11.95 -35.85 -26.91
N PHE A 93 11.96 -36.75 -25.94
CA PHE A 93 11.75 -36.48 -24.53
C PHE A 93 12.60 -37.43 -23.68
N THR A 94 13.37 -36.91 -22.73
CA THR A 94 14.15 -37.74 -21.79
C THR A 94 13.42 -37.89 -20.46
N ASP A 95 13.10 -39.13 -20.10
CA ASP A 95 12.57 -39.46 -18.78
C ASP A 95 13.68 -39.34 -17.73
N LYS A 96 13.55 -38.37 -16.82
CA LYS A 96 14.56 -38.08 -15.79
C LYS A 96 14.70 -39.21 -14.76
N ARG A 97 13.74 -40.14 -14.69
CA ARG A 97 13.68 -41.20 -13.68
C ARG A 97 14.57 -42.39 -14.00
N ASP A 98 14.85 -42.62 -15.28
CA ASP A 98 15.73 -43.71 -15.77
C ASP A 98 16.76 -43.23 -16.81
N GLY A 99 16.73 -41.95 -17.21
CA GLY A 99 17.64 -41.34 -18.19
C GLY A 99 17.31 -41.70 -19.63
N ARG A 100 16.18 -42.38 -19.90
CA ARG A 100 15.85 -42.89 -21.23
C ARG A 100 15.23 -41.80 -22.11
N GLU A 101 15.80 -41.60 -23.30
CA GLU A 101 15.18 -40.80 -24.34
C GLU A 101 14.12 -41.61 -25.09
N TYR A 102 12.97 -40.98 -25.34
CA TYR A 102 11.85 -41.49 -26.11
C TYR A 102 11.57 -40.52 -27.27
N ARG A 103 11.28 -41.05 -28.46
CA ARG A 103 10.77 -40.24 -29.57
C ARG A 103 9.34 -39.78 -29.28
N THR A 104 8.96 -38.64 -29.83
CA THR A 104 7.62 -38.05 -29.70
C THR A 104 7.08 -37.59 -31.05
N ILE A 105 5.75 -37.55 -31.19
CA ILE A 105 5.07 -36.90 -32.33
C ILE A 105 4.05 -35.87 -31.86
N THR A 106 3.92 -34.75 -32.58
CA THR A 106 2.83 -33.78 -32.42
C THR A 106 1.77 -34.01 -33.48
N VAL A 107 0.50 -34.12 -33.09
CA VAL A 107 -0.66 -34.23 -34.01
C VAL A 107 -1.74 -33.23 -33.61
N ASP A 108 -1.86 -32.14 -34.37
CA ASP A 108 -2.67 -30.94 -34.06
C ASP A 108 -2.51 -30.47 -32.59
N GLY A 109 -1.28 -30.18 -32.17
CA GLY A 109 -0.95 -29.70 -30.83
C GLY A 109 -0.96 -30.75 -29.71
N SER A 110 -1.47 -31.96 -29.96
CA SER A 110 -1.37 -33.09 -29.01
C SER A 110 -0.04 -33.82 -29.20
N ILE A 111 0.83 -33.80 -28.20
CA ILE A 111 2.14 -34.48 -28.26
C ILE A 111 2.03 -35.86 -27.61
N TRP A 112 2.45 -36.91 -28.31
CA TRP A 112 2.43 -38.31 -27.86
C TRP A 112 3.83 -38.90 -27.81
N MET A 113 4.06 -39.88 -26.93
CA MET A 113 5.19 -40.78 -27.07
C MET A 113 5.03 -41.60 -28.36
N ALA A 114 6.06 -41.58 -29.21
CA ALA A 114 6.15 -42.38 -30.43
C ALA A 114 6.57 -43.83 -30.13
N GLU A 115 6.94 -44.12 -28.89
CA GLU A 115 7.43 -45.42 -28.42
C GLU A 115 6.67 -45.86 -27.15
N ASN A 116 6.70 -47.15 -26.85
CA ASN A 116 6.07 -47.70 -25.65
C ASN A 116 6.90 -47.34 -24.41
N LEU A 117 6.26 -46.99 -23.29
CA LEU A 117 6.94 -46.65 -22.04
C LEU A 117 7.77 -47.85 -21.54
N ASN A 118 9.02 -47.63 -21.15
CA ASN A 118 9.95 -48.65 -20.67
C ASN A 118 10.48 -48.36 -19.24
N TYR A 119 9.73 -47.62 -18.44
CA TYR A 119 10.10 -47.32 -17.05
C TYR A 119 9.94 -48.56 -16.15
N ALA A 120 10.91 -48.81 -15.28
CA ALA A 120 10.96 -50.00 -14.44
C ALA A 120 10.64 -49.67 -12.96
N PRO A 121 9.40 -49.85 -12.48
CA PRO A 121 9.09 -49.73 -11.05
C PRO A 121 9.70 -50.91 -10.27
N ALA A 122 9.89 -50.74 -8.95
CA ALA A 122 10.52 -51.76 -8.09
C ALA A 122 9.79 -53.12 -8.08
N SER A 123 8.50 -53.14 -8.44
CA SER A 123 7.65 -54.33 -8.55
C SER A 123 7.40 -54.78 -10.00
N SER A 124 8.23 -54.36 -10.96
CA SER A 124 7.96 -54.53 -12.40
C SER A 124 7.69 -55.99 -12.79
N LEU A 125 6.57 -56.25 -13.47
CA LEU A 125 6.32 -57.54 -14.14
C LEU A 125 7.43 -57.96 -15.12
N GLY A 126 8.18 -56.99 -15.66
CA GLY A 126 9.31 -57.21 -16.56
C GLY A 126 9.00 -56.93 -18.04
N CYS A 127 9.81 -57.54 -18.90
CA CYS A 127 9.63 -57.49 -20.36
C CYS A 127 8.59 -58.53 -20.81
N HIS A 128 8.34 -58.63 -22.11
CA HIS A 128 7.58 -59.73 -22.68
C HIS A 128 8.23 -61.10 -22.32
N GLN A 129 7.41 -62.16 -22.26
CA GLN A 129 7.85 -63.48 -21.81
C GLN A 129 8.70 -64.22 -22.87
N ASP A 130 9.33 -65.32 -22.44
CA ASP A 130 10.15 -66.23 -23.26
C ASP A 130 11.33 -65.60 -24.01
N ASP A 131 11.39 -65.72 -25.34
CA ASP A 131 12.52 -65.31 -26.18
C ASP A 131 12.54 -63.77 -26.44
N ASP A 132 11.41 -63.09 -26.21
CA ASP A 132 11.17 -61.68 -26.59
C ASP A 132 11.47 -60.67 -25.45
N LYS A 133 12.50 -60.95 -24.63
CA LYS A 133 12.84 -60.17 -23.41
C LYS A 133 13.45 -58.78 -23.67
N ASP A 134 13.55 -58.33 -24.91
CA ASP A 134 14.14 -57.03 -25.22
C ASP A 134 13.17 -55.87 -24.97
N CYS A 135 13.06 -55.48 -23.69
CA CYS A 135 12.42 -54.24 -23.27
C CYS A 135 12.92 -53.00 -24.02
N THR A 136 14.18 -52.98 -24.51
CA THR A 136 14.73 -51.79 -25.18
C THR A 136 14.12 -51.57 -26.55
N LYS A 137 13.76 -52.64 -27.27
CA LYS A 137 13.10 -52.63 -28.58
C LYS A 137 11.57 -52.51 -28.48
N TYR A 138 10.94 -53.22 -27.55
CA TYR A 138 9.46 -53.35 -27.50
C TYR A 138 8.78 -52.51 -26.41
N GLY A 139 9.54 -51.99 -25.44
CA GLY A 139 9.02 -51.38 -24.22
C GLY A 139 8.65 -52.42 -23.16
N ARG A 140 8.00 -51.96 -22.07
CA ARG A 140 7.51 -52.83 -20.98
C ARG A 140 6.03 -53.12 -21.09
N ILE A 141 5.67 -54.23 -20.47
CA ILE A 141 4.29 -54.56 -20.12
C ILE A 141 4.09 -54.36 -18.62
N TYR A 142 2.90 -53.90 -18.25
CA TYR A 142 2.54 -53.51 -16.90
C TYR A 142 1.23 -54.19 -16.49
N THR A 143 0.99 -54.34 -15.19
CA THR A 143 -0.35 -54.53 -14.63
C THR A 143 -1.09 -53.20 -14.50
N TRP A 144 -2.40 -53.27 -14.29
CA TRP A 144 -3.19 -52.07 -13.95
C TRP A 144 -2.69 -51.36 -12.69
N GLY A 145 -2.30 -52.12 -11.66
CA GLY A 145 -1.81 -51.57 -10.38
C GLY A 145 -0.47 -50.84 -10.48
N GLU A 146 0.39 -51.25 -11.42
CA GLU A 146 1.62 -50.54 -11.79
C GLU A 146 1.29 -49.29 -12.62
N VAL A 147 0.43 -49.40 -13.65
CA VAL A 147 0.11 -48.26 -14.54
C VAL A 147 -0.47 -47.08 -13.78
N ILE A 148 -1.44 -47.31 -12.89
CA ILE A 148 -2.01 -46.24 -12.08
C ILE A 148 -1.07 -45.77 -10.96
N ASP A 149 0.09 -46.41 -10.76
CA ASP A 149 0.94 -46.26 -9.58
C ASP A 149 0.12 -46.29 -8.28
N SER A 150 -0.54 -47.44 -8.02
CA SER A 150 -1.50 -47.62 -6.93
C SER A 150 -0.98 -47.20 -5.54
N THR A 151 0.34 -47.23 -5.34
CA THR A 151 1.01 -46.79 -4.10
C THR A 151 1.02 -45.26 -3.91
N LYS A 152 0.89 -44.48 -4.99
CA LYS A 152 0.85 -43.01 -4.97
C LYS A 152 -0.50 -42.44 -5.43
N SER A 153 -1.30 -43.23 -6.16
CA SER A 153 -2.58 -42.78 -6.69
C SER A 153 -3.76 -42.97 -5.74
N TYR A 154 -3.66 -43.91 -4.80
CA TYR A 154 -4.71 -44.29 -3.84
C TYR A 154 -6.06 -44.70 -4.48
N CYS A 155 -6.03 -45.08 -5.76
CA CYS A 155 -7.16 -45.59 -6.53
C CYS A 155 -6.79 -46.93 -7.21
N GLY A 156 -7.75 -47.61 -7.84
CA GLY A 156 -7.47 -48.82 -8.61
C GLY A 156 -8.51 -49.92 -8.47
N TYR A 157 -8.19 -50.98 -7.72
CA TYR A 157 -9.07 -52.14 -7.59
C TYR A 157 -10.32 -51.76 -6.78
N ASN A 158 -11.48 -51.81 -7.43
CA ASN A 158 -12.78 -51.36 -6.90
C ASN A 158 -12.85 -49.87 -6.45
N ILE A 159 -11.88 -49.03 -6.86
CA ILE A 159 -11.89 -47.59 -6.64
C ILE A 159 -11.64 -46.90 -7.98
N VAL A 160 -12.60 -46.10 -8.44
CA VAL A 160 -12.45 -45.32 -9.68
C VAL A 160 -11.30 -44.33 -9.48
N CYS A 161 -10.36 -44.30 -10.40
CA CYS A 161 -9.38 -43.24 -10.49
C CYS A 161 -10.02 -42.05 -11.20
N ASP A 162 -10.03 -40.90 -10.51
CA ASP A 162 -10.35 -39.62 -11.14
C ASP A 162 -9.50 -39.41 -12.40
N GLN A 163 -9.96 -38.56 -13.32
CA GLN A 163 -9.29 -38.29 -14.59
C GLN A 163 -9.12 -36.79 -14.82
N PRO A 164 -8.01 -36.34 -15.45
CA PRO A 164 -6.90 -37.13 -16.02
C PRO A 164 -5.89 -37.67 -15.00
N LEU A 165 -5.37 -38.89 -15.23
CA LEU A 165 -4.42 -39.56 -14.32
C LEU A 165 -2.98 -39.60 -14.87
N GLN A 166 -1.99 -39.11 -14.12
CA GLN A 166 -0.56 -39.30 -14.44
C GLN A 166 -0.13 -40.77 -14.33
N GLY A 167 -0.38 -41.39 -13.17
CA GLY A 167 0.05 -42.76 -12.88
C GLY A 167 1.57 -42.94 -13.05
N ILE A 168 1.99 -44.01 -13.72
CA ILE A 168 3.40 -44.32 -13.98
C ILE A 168 4.04 -43.48 -15.09
N CYS A 169 3.29 -42.60 -15.77
CA CYS A 169 3.88 -41.68 -16.75
C CYS A 169 4.83 -40.66 -16.07
N PRO A 170 5.88 -40.20 -16.78
CA PRO A 170 6.78 -39.19 -16.27
C PRO A 170 6.08 -37.85 -16.00
N ASP A 171 6.70 -36.96 -15.23
CA ASP A 171 6.13 -35.65 -14.93
C ASP A 171 5.90 -34.83 -16.21
N GLY A 172 4.75 -34.15 -16.29
CA GLY A 172 4.30 -33.49 -17.53
C GLY A 172 3.65 -34.43 -18.56
N TRP A 173 3.56 -35.73 -18.27
CA TRP A 173 2.90 -36.73 -19.10
C TRP A 173 1.80 -37.45 -18.31
N ARG A 174 0.81 -38.00 -19.01
CA ARG A 174 -0.30 -38.74 -18.41
C ARG A 174 -0.69 -40.00 -19.17
N ILE A 175 -1.40 -40.89 -18.48
CA ILE A 175 -2.07 -42.01 -19.13
C ILE A 175 -3.15 -41.42 -20.05
N PRO A 176 -3.21 -41.80 -21.34
CA PRO A 176 -4.26 -41.35 -22.23
C PRO A 176 -5.60 -41.95 -21.81
N THR A 177 -6.66 -41.16 -21.88
CA THR A 177 -8.04 -41.65 -21.81
C THR A 177 -8.39 -42.39 -23.10
N ARG A 178 -9.50 -43.13 -23.09
CA ARG A 178 -10.14 -43.68 -24.30
C ARG A 178 -10.44 -42.58 -25.32
N GLY A 179 -10.81 -41.38 -24.85
CA GLY A 179 -11.07 -40.22 -25.72
C GLY A 179 -9.84 -39.72 -26.46
N ASP A 180 -8.68 -39.66 -25.80
CA ASP A 180 -7.42 -39.25 -26.42
C ASP A 180 -7.03 -40.22 -27.56
N TRP A 181 -7.11 -41.53 -27.30
CA TRP A 181 -6.84 -42.56 -28.30
C TRP A 181 -7.81 -42.50 -29.50
N VAL A 182 -9.10 -42.36 -29.26
CA VAL A 182 -10.11 -42.18 -30.32
C VAL A 182 -9.82 -40.93 -31.15
N ALA A 183 -9.48 -39.80 -30.50
CA ALA A 183 -9.15 -38.57 -31.20
C ALA A 183 -7.90 -38.69 -32.08
N LEU A 184 -6.87 -39.42 -31.64
CA LEU A 184 -5.67 -39.70 -32.45
C LEU A 184 -5.99 -40.63 -33.63
N LEU A 185 -6.59 -41.80 -33.36
CA LEU A 185 -6.82 -42.83 -34.36
C LEU A 185 -7.82 -42.38 -35.45
N SER A 186 -8.86 -41.63 -35.07
CA SER A 186 -9.81 -41.07 -36.04
C SER A 186 -9.19 -40.06 -37.00
N LYS A 187 -8.11 -39.37 -36.62
CA LYS A 187 -7.36 -38.49 -37.53
C LYS A 187 -6.61 -39.31 -38.58
N PHE A 188 -5.83 -40.31 -38.15
CA PHE A 188 -5.08 -41.20 -39.05
C PHE A 188 -6.02 -41.99 -39.99
N TYR A 189 -7.17 -42.43 -39.48
CA TYR A 189 -8.21 -43.11 -40.26
C TYR A 189 -9.06 -42.17 -41.16
N GLY A 190 -8.99 -40.85 -40.95
CA GLY A 190 -9.80 -39.85 -41.65
C GLY A 190 -11.28 -39.78 -41.22
N SER A 191 -11.72 -40.60 -40.26
CA SER A 191 -13.08 -40.60 -39.71
C SER A 191 -13.14 -41.35 -38.38
N THR A 192 -14.23 -41.19 -37.61
CA THR A 192 -14.53 -42.03 -36.44
C THR A 192 -15.47 -43.17 -36.85
N PRO A 193 -15.01 -44.43 -36.91
CA PRO A 193 -15.86 -45.56 -37.28
C PRO A 193 -16.83 -45.95 -36.16
N SER A 194 -17.93 -46.61 -36.54
CA SER A 194 -18.87 -47.23 -35.59
C SER A 194 -18.14 -48.22 -34.68
N PHE A 195 -18.46 -48.22 -33.38
CA PHE A 195 -17.82 -49.07 -32.37
C PHE A 195 -16.30 -48.92 -32.26
N TYR A 196 -15.73 -47.81 -32.76
CA TYR A 196 -14.30 -47.51 -32.74
C TYR A 196 -13.41 -48.61 -33.37
N GLU A 197 -13.93 -49.30 -34.38
CA GLU A 197 -13.23 -50.38 -35.10
C GLU A 197 -12.49 -49.83 -36.35
N TYR A 198 -11.22 -49.48 -36.18
CA TYR A 198 -10.36 -48.88 -37.21
C TYR A 198 -9.76 -49.96 -38.14
N LYS A 199 -10.54 -50.40 -39.13
CA LYS A 199 -10.18 -51.52 -40.02
C LYS A 199 -9.03 -51.21 -40.98
N GLY A 200 -7.96 -51.97 -40.88
CA GLY A 200 -6.76 -51.84 -41.71
C GLY A 200 -5.69 -50.88 -41.18
N LEU A 201 -5.99 -50.09 -40.13
CA LEU A 201 -5.09 -49.03 -39.63
C LEU A 201 -3.85 -49.58 -38.90
N ALA A 202 -3.93 -50.77 -38.29
CA ALA A 202 -2.84 -51.27 -37.43
C ALA A 202 -1.49 -51.44 -38.16
N PRO A 203 -1.41 -52.03 -39.38
CA PRO A 203 -0.19 -52.06 -40.18
C PRO A 203 0.46 -50.70 -40.46
N ALA A 204 -0.33 -49.61 -40.55
CA ALA A 204 0.21 -48.26 -40.78
C ALA A 204 0.92 -47.66 -39.55
N LEU A 205 0.68 -48.22 -38.36
CA LEU A 205 1.30 -47.82 -37.09
C LEU A 205 2.37 -48.83 -36.60
N PHE A 206 2.36 -50.05 -37.13
CA PHE A 206 3.35 -51.08 -36.80
C PHE A 206 4.75 -50.74 -37.32
N SER A 207 5.77 -51.14 -36.56
CA SER A 207 7.17 -50.98 -36.96
C SER A 207 7.52 -51.78 -38.22
N LYS A 208 8.45 -51.26 -39.02
CA LYS A 208 9.03 -51.93 -40.19
C LYS A 208 9.86 -53.17 -39.81
N ASP A 209 10.37 -53.17 -38.58
CA ASP A 209 11.22 -54.22 -37.99
C ASP A 209 10.43 -55.24 -37.15
N ASN A 210 9.10 -55.20 -37.24
CA ASN A 210 8.23 -56.24 -36.69
C ASN A 210 8.29 -57.50 -37.57
N ALA A 211 8.11 -58.66 -36.92
CA ALA A 211 8.08 -59.95 -37.58
C ALA A 211 6.95 -60.09 -38.63
N SER A 212 7.16 -61.00 -39.58
CA SER A 212 6.38 -61.16 -40.84
C SER A 212 4.86 -60.98 -40.76
N SER A 213 4.17 -61.48 -39.72
CA SER A 213 2.70 -61.37 -39.59
C SER A 213 2.19 -60.04 -39.03
N TYR A 214 3.10 -59.19 -38.53
CA TYR A 214 2.84 -57.87 -37.93
C TYR A 214 3.76 -56.78 -38.50
N GLN A 215 4.43 -57.03 -39.63
CA GLN A 215 5.27 -56.06 -40.31
C GLN A 215 4.42 -54.87 -40.77
N GLY A 216 4.85 -53.66 -40.40
CA GLY A 216 4.16 -52.42 -40.74
C GLY A 216 4.96 -51.46 -41.61
N THR A 217 4.34 -50.32 -41.90
CA THR A 217 4.91 -49.23 -42.68
C THR A 217 5.35 -48.03 -41.83
N ASP A 218 4.92 -47.95 -40.56
CA ASP A 218 5.13 -46.80 -39.65
C ASP A 218 4.93 -45.44 -40.34
N ASP A 219 3.84 -45.30 -41.09
CA ASP A 219 3.58 -44.15 -41.96
C ASP A 219 3.48 -42.83 -41.16
N TYR A 220 3.06 -42.94 -39.90
CA TYR A 220 2.85 -41.81 -39.00
C TYR A 220 4.01 -41.56 -38.02
N GLY A 221 5.04 -42.43 -38.00
CA GLY A 221 6.15 -42.33 -37.05
C GLY A 221 5.73 -42.56 -35.59
N PHE A 222 4.58 -43.20 -35.36
CA PHE A 222 4.05 -43.57 -34.04
C PHE A 222 4.53 -44.97 -33.60
N THR A 223 5.40 -45.62 -34.38
CA THR A 223 6.15 -46.86 -34.11
C THR A 223 5.57 -47.77 -33.01
N VAL A 224 4.68 -48.68 -33.40
CA VAL A 224 4.19 -49.77 -32.54
C VAL A 224 5.03 -51.02 -32.82
N ALA A 225 6.07 -51.21 -32.00
CA ALA A 225 6.91 -52.41 -32.01
C ALA A 225 6.22 -53.56 -31.26
N ILE A 226 6.25 -54.77 -31.82
CA ILE A 226 5.54 -55.96 -31.30
C ILE A 226 6.47 -57.20 -31.33
N PRO A 227 6.54 -58.00 -30.23
CA PRO A 227 7.30 -59.25 -30.18
C PRO A 227 6.70 -60.36 -31.06
N GLU A 228 7.50 -61.35 -31.45
CA GLU A 228 7.13 -62.32 -32.50
C GLU A 228 6.18 -63.43 -32.03
N LYS A 229 6.05 -63.69 -30.71
CA LYS A 229 5.16 -64.74 -30.17
C LYS A 229 4.19 -64.28 -29.07
N GLY A 230 2.96 -63.93 -29.47
CA GLY A 230 1.80 -63.91 -28.56
C GLY A 230 1.04 -65.24 -28.59
N THR A 231 1.18 -66.09 -27.57
CA THR A 231 0.46 -67.37 -27.51
C THR A 231 -1.04 -67.17 -27.21
N ASN A 232 -1.86 -67.50 -28.21
CA ASN A 232 -3.33 -67.61 -28.17
C ASN A 232 -4.18 -66.31 -28.05
N LYS A 233 -4.79 -66.00 -29.20
CA LYS A 233 -6.07 -65.29 -29.44
C LYS A 233 -6.05 -63.77 -29.64
N SER A 234 -6.18 -63.41 -30.93
CA SER A 234 -6.81 -62.19 -31.49
C SER A 234 -6.16 -60.82 -31.30
N ALA A 235 -5.29 -60.58 -30.31
CA ALA A 235 -4.61 -59.29 -30.13
C ALA A 235 -3.09 -59.42 -30.35
N ALA A 236 -2.50 -58.45 -31.03
CA ALA A 236 -1.06 -58.31 -31.24
C ALA A 236 -0.40 -57.53 -30.10
N LEU A 237 -1.00 -56.40 -29.69
CA LEU A 237 -0.60 -55.64 -28.51
C LEU A 237 -1.80 -54.88 -27.91
N ASN A 238 -1.89 -54.84 -26.59
CA ASN A 238 -2.87 -54.04 -25.86
C ASN A 238 -2.19 -52.82 -25.24
N PHE A 239 -2.89 -51.69 -25.22
CA PHE A 239 -2.48 -50.46 -24.54
C PHE A 239 -3.48 -50.07 -23.46
N PHE A 240 -2.99 -49.79 -22.24
CA PHE A 240 -3.83 -49.21 -21.20
C PHE A 240 -4.39 -47.84 -21.60
N THR A 241 -5.63 -47.60 -21.19
CA THR A 241 -6.20 -46.26 -21.09
C THR A 241 -6.56 -45.97 -19.64
N ALA A 242 -6.65 -44.69 -19.30
CA ALA A 242 -7.07 -44.25 -17.98
C ALA A 242 -8.59 -44.36 -17.77
N THR A 243 -9.37 -44.59 -18.83
CA THR A 243 -10.83 -44.70 -18.76
C THR A 243 -11.25 -46.03 -18.16
N GLN A 244 -12.16 -45.96 -17.18
CA GLN A 244 -12.73 -47.13 -16.49
C GLN A 244 -14.24 -47.23 -16.70
N THR A 245 -14.81 -48.43 -16.53
CA THR A 245 -16.27 -48.66 -16.56
C THR A 245 -16.95 -48.11 -15.30
N SER A 246 -18.03 -47.34 -15.45
CA SER A 246 -18.86 -46.87 -14.36
C SER A 246 -19.82 -47.95 -13.84
N GLY A 247 -19.50 -48.56 -12.69
CA GLY A 247 -20.35 -49.53 -12.01
C GLY A 247 -19.84 -49.82 -10.59
N SER A 248 -20.73 -50.15 -9.65
CA SER A 248 -20.40 -50.33 -8.24
C SER A 248 -19.63 -51.61 -7.91
N GLU A 249 -19.61 -52.58 -8.83
CA GLU A 249 -18.86 -53.84 -8.69
C GLU A 249 -18.03 -54.10 -9.95
N ASN A 250 -16.73 -54.36 -9.78
CA ASN A 250 -15.75 -54.65 -10.85
C ASN A 250 -15.51 -53.50 -11.85
N ILE A 251 -15.02 -52.35 -11.36
CA ILE A 251 -14.55 -51.21 -12.16
C ILE A 251 -13.34 -51.63 -13.03
N ARG A 252 -13.51 -51.77 -14.35
CA ARG A 252 -12.50 -52.29 -15.29
C ARG A 252 -11.86 -51.18 -16.13
N PRO A 253 -10.54 -51.17 -16.34
CA PRO A 253 -9.91 -50.31 -17.34
C PRO A 253 -10.31 -50.73 -18.78
N TYR A 254 -10.36 -49.74 -19.66
CA TYR A 254 -10.41 -49.94 -21.11
C TYR A 254 -9.01 -50.12 -21.69
N PHE A 255 -8.87 -51.07 -22.61
CA PHE A 255 -7.71 -51.23 -23.47
C PHE A 255 -8.01 -50.72 -24.88
N MET A 256 -7.00 -50.15 -25.53
CA MET A 256 -6.91 -50.16 -26.99
C MET A 256 -6.23 -51.46 -27.42
N VAL A 257 -6.87 -52.21 -28.31
CA VAL A 257 -6.47 -53.54 -28.76
C VAL A 257 -6.05 -53.43 -30.22
N PHE A 258 -4.77 -53.64 -30.48
CA PHE A 258 -4.23 -53.70 -31.84
C PHE A 258 -4.18 -55.17 -32.26
N ASP A 259 -4.88 -55.54 -33.32
CA ASP A 259 -4.77 -56.85 -33.98
C ASP A 259 -3.94 -56.75 -35.28
N SER A 260 -3.72 -57.85 -36.01
CA SER A 260 -2.87 -57.83 -37.22
C SER A 260 -3.35 -56.91 -38.35
N LYS A 261 -4.59 -56.42 -38.29
CA LYS A 261 -5.18 -55.53 -39.31
C LYS A 261 -5.91 -54.34 -38.71
N ASN A 262 -6.58 -54.48 -37.57
CA ASN A 262 -7.50 -53.48 -37.03
C ASN A 262 -7.09 -53.01 -35.64
N ILE A 263 -7.67 -51.88 -35.23
CA ILE A 263 -7.57 -51.37 -33.86
C ILE A 263 -9.00 -51.24 -33.34
N ASN A 264 -9.26 -51.77 -32.15
CA ASN A 264 -10.55 -51.67 -31.46
C ASN A 264 -10.34 -51.29 -29.99
N ASP A 265 -11.42 -50.98 -29.28
CA ASP A 265 -11.38 -50.73 -27.84
C ASP A 265 -12.19 -51.78 -27.06
N LYS A 266 -11.72 -52.15 -25.86
CA LYS A 266 -12.38 -53.18 -25.05
C LYS A 266 -12.16 -52.98 -23.56
N ALA A 267 -13.24 -53.02 -22.77
CA ALA A 267 -13.15 -53.14 -21.31
C ALA A 267 -12.64 -54.54 -20.92
N THR A 268 -11.64 -54.62 -20.03
CA THR A 268 -11.05 -55.90 -19.64
C THR A 268 -12.03 -56.82 -18.89
N THR A 269 -11.80 -58.13 -18.98
CA THR A 269 -12.40 -59.15 -18.11
C THR A 269 -11.43 -59.67 -17.04
N ASN A 270 -10.16 -59.24 -17.05
CA ASN A 270 -9.13 -59.66 -16.10
C ASN A 270 -8.16 -58.51 -15.78
N PHE A 271 -8.01 -58.17 -14.50
CA PHE A 271 -7.10 -57.11 -14.02
C PHE A 271 -5.62 -57.48 -14.10
N ALA A 272 -5.31 -58.78 -14.11
CA ALA A 272 -3.94 -59.30 -14.22
C ALA A 272 -3.46 -59.44 -15.67
N PHE A 273 -4.23 -58.97 -16.67
CA PHE A 273 -3.80 -59.02 -18.06
C PHE A 273 -2.72 -57.94 -18.30
N PRO A 274 -1.49 -58.32 -18.69
CA PRO A 274 -0.42 -57.36 -18.90
C PRO A 274 -0.61 -56.63 -20.24
N ALA A 275 -0.33 -55.33 -20.26
CA ALA A 275 -0.43 -54.51 -21.47
C ALA A 275 0.63 -53.41 -21.48
N ALA A 276 0.92 -52.89 -22.67
CA ALA A 276 1.82 -51.75 -22.84
C ALA A 276 1.15 -50.45 -22.34
N LEU A 277 1.98 -49.45 -22.08
CA LEU A 277 1.53 -48.08 -21.87
C LEU A 277 2.27 -47.15 -22.83
N ARG A 278 1.56 -46.10 -23.26
CA ARG A 278 2.10 -45.03 -24.08
C ARG A 278 1.52 -43.73 -23.55
N CYS A 279 2.37 -42.84 -23.07
CA CYS A 279 1.92 -41.61 -22.45
C CYS A 279 1.61 -40.55 -23.50
N ILE A 280 0.60 -39.73 -23.21
CA ILE A 280 0.34 -38.47 -23.92
C ILE A 280 0.90 -37.33 -23.08
N LYS A 281 1.58 -36.37 -23.72
CA LYS A 281 1.93 -35.10 -23.10
C LYS A 281 0.66 -34.29 -23.07
N GLY A 282 0.00 -34.36 -21.93
CA GLY A 282 -1.11 -33.49 -21.59
C GLY A 282 -0.77 -32.95 -20.23
N ASP A 283 -0.67 -31.64 -20.14
CA ASP A 283 -0.70 -30.96 -18.86
C ASP A 283 -1.89 -31.52 -18.07
N LEU A 284 -1.65 -31.89 -16.81
CA LEU A 284 -2.73 -32.02 -15.85
C LEU A 284 -3.24 -30.61 -15.54
N VAL A 285 -3.82 -29.91 -16.51
CA VAL A 285 -4.47 -28.61 -16.27
C VAL A 285 -5.66 -28.93 -15.37
N PRO A 286 -5.63 -28.57 -14.07
CA PRO A 286 -6.77 -28.80 -13.21
C PRO A 286 -7.87 -27.90 -13.76
N ASN A 287 -8.97 -28.50 -14.19
CA ASN A 287 -10.06 -27.75 -14.79
C ASN A 287 -10.64 -26.83 -13.71
N LEU A 288 -10.27 -25.55 -13.72
CA LEU A 288 -10.75 -24.60 -12.71
C LEU A 288 -12.28 -24.52 -12.69
N ASN A 289 -12.98 -24.89 -13.79
CA ASN A 289 -14.44 -24.93 -13.84
C ASN A 289 -15.05 -26.15 -13.11
N ASN A 290 -14.24 -27.15 -12.75
CA ASN A 290 -14.63 -28.29 -11.91
C ASN A 290 -13.48 -28.68 -10.96
N PRO A 291 -13.26 -27.93 -9.87
CA PRO A 291 -12.07 -28.07 -9.03
C PRO A 291 -12.05 -29.33 -8.14
N THR A 292 -13.12 -30.12 -8.08
CA THR A 292 -13.29 -31.23 -7.12
C THR A 292 -12.26 -32.37 -7.22
N THR A 293 -11.44 -32.40 -8.26
CA THR A 293 -10.41 -33.42 -8.46
C THR A 293 -9.08 -33.00 -7.81
N THR A 294 -8.54 -33.83 -6.91
CA THR A 294 -7.31 -33.58 -6.11
C THR A 294 -5.98 -33.56 -6.89
N PHE A 295 -6.01 -33.37 -8.22
CA PHE A 295 -4.84 -33.38 -9.10
C PHE A 295 -3.86 -32.21 -8.93
N GLY A 296 -4.26 -31.18 -8.18
CA GLY A 296 -3.40 -30.05 -7.85
C GLY A 296 -2.28 -30.36 -6.84
N VAL A 297 -2.00 -31.63 -6.49
CA VAL A 297 -1.05 -32.00 -5.43
C VAL A 297 -0.14 -33.16 -5.86
N ARG A 298 1.19 -32.93 -5.88
CA ARG A 298 2.21 -33.90 -6.34
C ARG A 298 2.78 -34.75 -5.20
N GLY A 299 3.29 -35.94 -5.54
CA GLY A 299 4.25 -36.69 -4.70
C GLY A 299 3.92 -36.79 -3.20
N GLU A 300 4.85 -36.33 -2.37
CA GLU A 300 4.73 -36.33 -0.90
C GLU A 300 3.72 -35.31 -0.38
N ASP A 301 3.51 -34.17 -1.04
CA ASP A 301 2.46 -33.20 -0.70
C ASP A 301 1.08 -33.86 -0.64
N ARG A 302 0.86 -34.91 -1.45
CA ARG A 302 -0.41 -35.65 -1.47
C ARG A 302 -0.68 -36.40 -0.16
N LYS A 303 0.36 -36.73 0.62
CA LYS A 303 0.20 -37.29 1.98
C LYS A 303 -0.21 -36.21 2.98
N VAL A 304 0.35 -35.01 2.85
CA VAL A 304 0.07 -33.85 3.72
C VAL A 304 -1.34 -33.31 3.47
N CYS A 305 -1.75 -33.24 2.20
CA CYS A 305 -3.00 -32.66 1.73
C CYS A 305 -4.07 -33.71 1.36
N ASN A 306 -3.97 -34.93 1.91
CA ASN A 306 -4.95 -35.98 1.64
C ASN A 306 -6.33 -35.58 2.18
N GLY A 307 -7.36 -35.60 1.33
CA GLY A 307 -8.71 -35.14 1.68
C GLY A 307 -8.88 -33.61 1.75
N ALA A 308 -7.86 -32.81 1.40
CA ALA A 308 -8.03 -31.37 1.23
C ALA A 308 -8.85 -31.10 -0.06
N GLU A 309 -10.07 -30.59 0.10
CA GLU A 309 -10.88 -30.13 -1.03
C GLU A 309 -10.52 -28.68 -1.38
N PRO A 310 -10.23 -28.36 -2.65
CA PRO A 310 -10.05 -26.98 -3.07
C PRO A 310 -11.40 -26.25 -3.01
N ASN A 311 -11.35 -24.95 -2.67
CA ASN A 311 -12.56 -24.14 -2.53
C ASN A 311 -13.44 -24.24 -3.79
N SER A 312 -14.68 -24.75 -3.64
CA SER A 312 -15.58 -25.04 -4.78
C SER A 312 -15.89 -23.83 -5.66
N SER A 313 -15.77 -22.61 -5.11
CA SER A 313 -15.95 -21.34 -5.83
C SER A 313 -14.66 -20.76 -6.43
N LEU A 314 -13.52 -21.46 -6.36
CA LEU A 314 -12.27 -21.08 -7.06
C LEU A 314 -12.52 -20.85 -8.56
N SER A 315 -13.39 -21.68 -9.15
CA SER A 315 -13.92 -21.60 -10.51
C SER A 315 -14.47 -20.23 -10.90
N THR A 316 -15.19 -19.57 -9.98
CA THR A 316 -15.82 -18.26 -10.21
C THR A 316 -14.89 -17.10 -9.87
N ARG A 317 -13.89 -17.33 -9.00
CA ARG A 317 -12.96 -16.31 -8.48
C ARG A 317 -11.73 -16.08 -9.35
N ALA A 318 -11.24 -17.12 -10.03
CA ALA A 318 -10.04 -17.03 -10.87
C ALA A 318 -10.30 -16.14 -12.10
N CYS A 319 -9.33 -15.28 -12.43
CA CYS A 319 -9.37 -14.39 -13.59
C CYS A 319 -8.58 -14.93 -14.79
N ASN A 320 -7.57 -15.76 -14.53
CA ASN A 320 -6.92 -16.58 -15.53
C ASN A 320 -7.68 -17.92 -15.61
N LYS A 321 -8.08 -18.37 -16.80
CA LYS A 321 -8.84 -19.63 -16.98
C LYS A 321 -8.42 -20.31 -18.28
N ASN A 322 -8.14 -21.61 -18.22
CA ASN A 322 -7.81 -22.46 -19.37
C ASN A 322 -6.70 -21.88 -20.29
N GLY A 323 -5.75 -21.11 -19.75
CA GLY A 323 -4.68 -20.44 -20.51
C GLY A 323 -5.03 -19.02 -21.01
N GLU A 324 -6.28 -18.58 -20.89
CA GLU A 324 -6.66 -17.18 -21.13
C GLU A 324 -6.48 -16.35 -19.86
N ASN A 325 -5.44 -15.50 -19.82
CA ASN A 325 -5.26 -14.54 -18.74
C ASN A 325 -6.18 -13.32 -18.95
N LYS A 326 -7.18 -13.15 -18.07
CA LYS A 326 -8.07 -11.98 -18.02
C LYS A 326 -7.96 -11.24 -16.68
N CYS A 327 -6.83 -11.37 -15.99
CA CYS A 327 -6.57 -10.68 -14.74
C CYS A 327 -6.26 -9.20 -14.99
N SER A 328 -7.10 -8.32 -14.45
CA SER A 328 -6.89 -6.87 -14.52
C SER A 328 -5.80 -6.46 -13.54
N ILE A 329 -4.70 -5.95 -14.09
CA ILE A 329 -3.63 -5.26 -13.36
C ILE A 329 -3.91 -3.76 -13.49
N TYR A 330 -3.81 -3.03 -12.38
CA TYR A 330 -3.96 -1.57 -12.33
C TYR A 330 -2.70 -0.86 -12.85
N GLU A 331 -2.80 0.43 -13.17
CA GLU A 331 -1.67 1.22 -13.68
C GLU A 331 -0.45 1.27 -12.72
N ASP A 332 -0.69 1.12 -11.41
CA ASP A 332 0.36 1.02 -10.38
C ASP A 332 1.03 -0.36 -10.30
N GLY A 333 0.64 -1.30 -11.17
CA GLY A 333 1.11 -2.69 -11.18
C GLY A 333 0.45 -3.57 -10.13
N SER A 334 -0.54 -3.07 -9.38
CA SER A 334 -1.27 -3.86 -8.40
C SER A 334 -2.42 -4.67 -9.01
N LEU A 335 -2.94 -5.62 -8.23
CA LEU A 335 -4.00 -6.54 -8.64
C LEU A 335 -4.97 -6.78 -7.48
N LYS A 336 -6.28 -6.89 -7.77
CA LYS A 336 -7.32 -7.01 -6.74
C LYS A 336 -7.83 -8.45 -6.59
N ILE A 337 -7.52 -9.07 -5.46
CA ILE A 337 -7.95 -10.43 -5.10
C ILE A 337 -8.76 -10.34 -3.79
N ASN A 338 -9.96 -10.93 -3.76
CA ASN A 338 -10.85 -10.93 -2.58
C ASN A 338 -11.12 -9.51 -2.00
N GLY A 339 -11.24 -8.50 -2.86
CA GLY A 339 -11.41 -7.10 -2.43
C GLY A 339 -10.14 -6.43 -1.88
N LYS A 340 -9.09 -7.18 -1.55
CA LYS A 340 -7.75 -6.67 -1.20
C LYS A 340 -6.96 -6.36 -2.47
N TYR A 341 -6.14 -5.31 -2.42
CA TYR A 341 -5.18 -5.03 -3.47
C TYR A 341 -3.82 -5.61 -3.05
N MET A 342 -3.16 -6.31 -3.97
CA MET A 342 -1.87 -6.97 -3.80
C MET A 342 -0.86 -6.36 -4.77
N TYR A 343 0.39 -6.26 -4.35
CA TYR A 343 1.50 -5.80 -5.18
C TYR A 343 2.71 -6.70 -4.96
N LEU A 344 3.18 -7.36 -6.02
CA LEU A 344 4.33 -8.24 -6.00
C LEU A 344 5.55 -7.52 -6.59
N GLU A 345 6.51 -7.17 -5.74
CA GLU A 345 7.78 -6.61 -6.17
C GLU A 345 8.81 -7.74 -6.34
N ALA A 346 9.20 -7.99 -7.59
CA ALA A 346 10.21 -8.97 -7.96
C ALA A 346 11.64 -8.39 -8.01
N ASN A 347 11.79 -7.05 -8.02
CA ASN A 347 13.06 -6.39 -8.34
C ASN A 347 13.72 -5.69 -7.13
N GLY A 348 13.55 -6.22 -5.92
CA GLY A 348 14.45 -5.94 -4.80
C GLY A 348 14.23 -4.65 -3.97
N LYS A 349 13.02 -4.06 -3.96
CA LYS A 349 12.68 -3.07 -2.91
C LYS A 349 12.68 -3.77 -1.53
N LYS A 350 13.24 -3.10 -0.52
CA LYS A 350 13.26 -3.59 0.88
C LYS A 350 12.04 -3.19 1.73
N ALA A 351 11.12 -2.40 1.18
CA ALA A 351 9.96 -1.88 1.91
C ALA A 351 8.77 -1.69 0.97
N CYS A 352 7.55 -1.83 1.51
CA CYS A 352 6.31 -1.67 0.75
C CYS A 352 6.04 -0.19 0.43
N PRO A 353 5.36 0.11 -0.70
CA PRO A 353 4.99 1.49 -1.03
C PRO A 353 4.05 2.12 0.01
N PHE A 354 3.90 3.43 -0.08
CA PHE A 354 2.99 4.19 0.76
C PHE A 354 1.52 3.71 0.62
N GLU A 355 0.84 3.49 1.75
CA GLU A 355 -0.44 2.77 1.89
C GLU A 355 -0.41 1.24 1.71
N TRP A 356 0.78 0.63 1.73
CA TRP A 356 0.94 -0.82 1.66
C TRP A 356 1.81 -1.34 2.81
N HIS A 357 1.59 -2.60 3.21
CA HIS A 357 2.36 -3.26 4.26
C HIS A 357 2.68 -4.71 3.88
N ILE A 358 3.65 -5.30 4.58
CA ILE A 358 3.97 -6.72 4.50
C ILE A 358 2.86 -7.48 5.26
N PRO A 359 2.11 -8.39 4.62
CA PRO A 359 0.92 -8.99 5.23
C PRO A 359 1.24 -9.72 6.54
N SER A 360 0.36 -9.58 7.53
CA SER A 360 0.43 -10.33 8.79
C SER A 360 0.19 -11.83 8.61
N VAL A 361 0.51 -12.67 9.61
CA VAL A 361 0.17 -14.11 9.61
C VAL A 361 -1.33 -14.34 9.32
N SER A 362 -2.20 -13.51 9.91
CA SER A 362 -3.64 -13.54 9.69
C SER A 362 -4.02 -13.23 8.24
N GLU A 363 -3.46 -12.18 7.66
CA GLU A 363 -3.78 -11.76 6.29
C GLU A 363 -3.23 -12.75 5.25
N TRP A 364 -2.08 -13.36 5.53
CA TRP A 364 -1.59 -14.49 4.75
C TRP A 364 -2.54 -15.69 4.82
N LYS A 365 -3.02 -16.08 6.01
CA LYS A 365 -3.97 -17.20 6.15
C LYS A 365 -5.30 -16.93 5.45
N ASP A 366 -5.87 -15.73 5.59
CA ASP A 366 -7.10 -15.33 4.92
C ASP A 366 -6.93 -15.29 3.39
N PHE A 367 -5.78 -14.79 2.91
CA PHE A 367 -5.44 -14.77 1.49
C PHE A 367 -5.28 -16.18 0.93
N LEU A 368 -4.49 -17.04 1.59
CA LEU A 368 -4.28 -18.44 1.20
C LEU A 368 -5.60 -19.22 1.18
N ALA A 369 -6.46 -19.06 2.19
CA ALA A 369 -7.78 -19.67 2.24
C ALA A 369 -8.70 -19.23 1.07
N TYR A 370 -8.62 -17.98 0.62
CA TYR A 370 -9.39 -17.50 -0.53
C TYR A 370 -8.95 -18.13 -1.85
N VAL A 371 -7.63 -18.30 -2.06
CA VAL A 371 -7.04 -18.76 -3.33
C VAL A 371 -6.97 -20.29 -3.47
N GLY A 372 -7.54 -21.03 -2.52
CA GLY A 372 -7.66 -22.49 -2.56
C GLY A 372 -7.22 -23.22 -1.29
N GLY A 373 -6.62 -22.52 -0.32
CA GLY A 373 -5.97 -23.09 0.86
C GLY A 373 -4.47 -23.36 0.62
N GLU A 374 -3.72 -23.57 1.72
CA GLU A 374 -2.26 -23.79 1.68
C GLU A 374 -1.88 -24.91 0.69
N CYS A 375 -2.64 -26.00 0.65
CA CYS A 375 -2.46 -27.16 -0.24
C CYS A 375 -2.56 -26.89 -1.75
N PHE A 376 -3.19 -25.78 -2.16
CA PHE A 376 -3.43 -25.44 -3.57
C PHE A 376 -2.83 -24.09 -3.96
N ALA A 377 -2.34 -23.30 -3.00
CA ALA A 377 -1.83 -21.96 -3.22
C ALA A 377 -0.58 -21.91 -4.12
N GLY A 378 0.28 -22.94 -4.08
CA GLY A 378 1.39 -23.05 -5.02
C GLY A 378 0.91 -23.23 -6.46
N PHE A 379 -0.10 -24.05 -6.68
CA PHE A 379 -0.73 -24.20 -7.99
C PHE A 379 -1.41 -22.89 -8.47
N THR A 380 -2.14 -22.19 -7.59
CA THR A 380 -2.94 -21.00 -7.98
C THR A 380 -2.18 -19.68 -8.03
N LEU A 381 -1.04 -19.53 -7.34
CA LEU A 381 -0.29 -18.26 -7.27
C LEU A 381 1.06 -18.26 -8.00
N LYS A 382 1.67 -19.43 -8.27
CA LYS A 382 2.91 -19.50 -9.05
C LYS A 382 2.67 -19.08 -10.50
N ALA A 383 3.62 -18.32 -11.06
CA ALA A 383 3.68 -17.96 -12.47
C ALA A 383 3.81 -19.19 -13.37
N GLN A 384 3.12 -19.18 -14.51
CA GLN A 384 3.15 -20.25 -15.53
C GLN A 384 4.53 -20.54 -16.14
N LYS A 385 5.56 -19.73 -15.86
CA LYS A 385 6.94 -19.88 -16.35
C LYS A 385 7.93 -19.57 -15.23
N GLY A 386 9.03 -20.32 -15.20
CA GLY A 386 10.15 -20.14 -14.26
C GLY A 386 10.38 -21.35 -13.33
N TRP A 387 9.36 -22.16 -13.09
CA TRP A 387 9.43 -23.29 -12.14
C TRP A 387 9.90 -24.63 -12.75
N GLY A 388 10.30 -24.66 -14.03
CA GLY A 388 10.65 -25.90 -14.73
C GLY A 388 9.40 -26.70 -15.13
N ASP A 389 9.36 -27.99 -14.81
CA ASP A 389 8.24 -28.89 -15.13
C ASP A 389 7.08 -28.82 -14.10
N ASP A 390 6.96 -27.72 -13.37
CA ASP A 390 5.99 -27.51 -12.30
C ASP A 390 4.61 -27.07 -12.80
N TYR A 391 3.56 -27.57 -12.16
CA TYR A 391 2.18 -27.16 -12.44
C TYR A 391 1.86 -25.83 -11.76
N ALA A 392 2.27 -24.74 -12.39
CA ALA A 392 1.98 -23.37 -11.99
C ALA A 392 0.97 -22.74 -12.94
N PHE A 393 -0.18 -22.28 -12.44
CA PHE A 393 -1.28 -21.83 -13.30
C PHE A 393 -1.52 -20.31 -13.27
N ASP A 394 -1.11 -19.62 -12.20
CA ASP A 394 -1.33 -18.20 -11.96
C ASP A 394 -2.80 -17.77 -12.13
N ALA A 395 -3.69 -18.42 -11.37
CA ALA A 395 -5.15 -18.28 -11.45
C ALA A 395 -5.63 -16.84 -11.18
N PHE A 396 -4.83 -16.07 -10.45
CA PHE A 396 -5.14 -14.72 -9.98
C PHE A 396 -4.23 -13.63 -10.56
N GLY A 397 -3.28 -13.98 -11.44
CA GLY A 397 -2.37 -13.03 -12.09
C GLY A 397 -1.34 -12.41 -11.14
N LEU A 398 -1.03 -13.08 -10.02
CA LEU A 398 -0.02 -12.63 -9.06
C LEU A 398 1.39 -12.93 -9.56
N GLY A 399 1.59 -14.01 -10.32
CA GLY A 399 2.83 -14.27 -11.04
C GLY A 399 4.06 -14.57 -10.17
N ILE A 400 3.92 -15.33 -9.08
CA ILE A 400 5.05 -15.69 -8.21
C ILE A 400 6.08 -16.54 -8.97
N LYS A 401 7.33 -16.07 -9.04
CA LYS A 401 8.47 -16.74 -9.70
C LYS A 401 9.52 -17.18 -8.66
N PRO A 402 10.30 -18.25 -8.92
CA PRO A 402 11.42 -18.59 -8.06
C PRO A 402 12.58 -17.61 -8.30
N THR A 403 13.39 -17.37 -7.28
CA THR A 403 14.51 -16.40 -7.37
C THR A 403 15.84 -16.94 -6.86
N ASP A 404 15.83 -17.98 -6.04
CA ASP A 404 17.01 -18.70 -5.54
C ASP A 404 17.19 -20.07 -6.24
N GLY A 405 16.60 -20.21 -7.44
CA GLY A 405 16.64 -21.40 -8.28
C GLY A 405 15.43 -22.31 -8.10
N ASP A 406 15.11 -22.66 -6.85
CA ASP A 406 14.09 -23.67 -6.54
C ASP A 406 12.99 -23.20 -5.54
N GLU A 407 13.08 -22.03 -4.91
CA GLU A 407 12.05 -21.47 -4.01
C GLU A 407 11.66 -20.01 -4.34
N ALA A 408 10.51 -19.60 -3.80
CA ALA A 408 10.06 -18.21 -3.68
C ALA A 408 9.59 -17.93 -2.25
N ARG A 409 10.25 -17.00 -1.57
CA ARG A 409 10.09 -16.67 -0.15
C ARG A 409 9.64 -15.23 0.04
N PHE A 410 8.54 -15.04 0.77
CA PHE A 410 7.97 -13.71 1.07
C PHE A 410 7.89 -13.48 2.57
N LEU A 411 8.10 -12.26 3.01
CA LEU A 411 8.05 -11.90 4.42
C LEU A 411 6.62 -11.93 4.99
N ILE A 412 6.55 -12.21 6.29
CA ILE A 412 5.35 -12.05 7.12
C ILE A 412 5.58 -10.88 8.08
N GLY A 413 4.67 -9.91 8.05
CA GLY A 413 4.67 -8.76 8.95
C GLY A 413 4.25 -9.15 10.37
N GLY A 414 4.81 -8.45 11.36
CA GLY A 414 4.35 -8.50 12.73
C GLY A 414 3.19 -7.56 13.01
N SER A 415 2.98 -7.27 14.30
CA SER A 415 2.03 -6.28 14.79
C SER A 415 2.46 -4.84 14.45
N LYS A 416 3.76 -4.59 14.38
CA LYS A 416 4.36 -3.26 14.17
C LYS A 416 4.92 -3.11 12.75
N LYS A 417 4.88 -1.89 12.20
CA LYS A 417 5.51 -1.56 10.92
C LYS A 417 7.02 -1.84 10.98
N GLY A 418 7.50 -2.74 10.10
CA GLY A 418 8.90 -3.19 10.06
C GLY A 418 9.23 -4.39 10.96
N GLU A 419 8.31 -4.84 11.82
CA GLU A 419 8.44 -6.12 12.52
C GLU A 419 8.22 -7.26 11.52
N ILE A 420 9.11 -8.26 11.54
CA ILE A 420 9.04 -9.45 10.69
C ILE A 420 8.94 -10.67 11.61
N THR A 421 7.94 -11.52 11.38
CA THR A 421 7.65 -12.68 12.24
C THR A 421 7.96 -14.03 11.59
N GLY A 422 8.13 -14.08 10.27
CA GLY A 422 8.44 -15.31 9.54
C GLY A 422 8.42 -15.11 8.02
N SER A 423 8.27 -16.21 7.28
CA SER A 423 8.16 -16.22 5.82
C SER A 423 7.07 -17.18 5.31
N VAL A 424 6.55 -16.89 4.12
CA VAL A 424 5.75 -17.82 3.32
C VAL A 424 6.60 -18.30 2.15
N VAL A 425 6.71 -19.62 2.01
CA VAL A 425 7.58 -20.29 1.04
C VAL A 425 6.76 -21.08 0.03
N PHE A 426 7.05 -20.87 -1.25
CA PHE A 426 6.61 -21.68 -2.38
C PHE A 426 7.83 -22.41 -2.94
N ALA A 427 7.83 -23.74 -2.95
CA ALA A 427 8.98 -24.54 -3.38
C ALA A 427 8.70 -25.30 -4.69
N LYS A 428 9.71 -25.48 -5.52
CA LYS A 428 9.66 -26.24 -6.77
C LYS A 428 9.36 -27.72 -6.50
N GLY A 429 8.57 -28.35 -7.36
CA GLY A 429 8.04 -29.69 -7.17
C GLY A 429 6.84 -29.75 -6.22
N SER A 430 6.58 -28.69 -5.45
CA SER A 430 5.50 -28.61 -4.46
C SER A 430 4.38 -27.65 -4.88
N ASN A 431 3.15 -27.97 -4.48
CA ASN A 431 1.97 -27.13 -4.69
C ASN A 431 1.48 -26.47 -3.38
N ILE A 432 2.16 -26.73 -2.27
CA ILE A 432 1.86 -26.19 -0.95
C ILE A 432 2.53 -24.81 -0.77
N ALA A 433 1.81 -23.86 -0.18
CA ALA A 433 2.41 -22.67 0.43
C ALA A 433 2.71 -22.96 1.92
N THR A 434 3.98 -22.88 2.32
CA THR A 434 4.40 -23.22 3.70
C THR A 434 4.70 -21.95 4.50
N ILE A 435 4.08 -21.78 5.66
CA ILE A 435 4.44 -20.75 6.64
C ILE A 435 5.63 -21.27 7.48
N LYS A 436 6.69 -20.48 7.63
CA LYS A 436 7.88 -20.80 8.44
C LYS A 436 8.23 -19.65 9.38
N ASP A 437 8.71 -19.99 10.58
CA ASP A 437 9.27 -19.03 11.54
C ASP A 437 10.74 -18.68 11.18
N ASP A 438 11.01 -18.42 9.90
CA ASP A 438 12.33 -18.02 9.37
C ASP A 438 12.26 -16.68 8.62
N THR A 439 13.38 -15.94 8.59
CA THR A 439 13.47 -14.60 7.97
C THR A 439 14.65 -14.47 6.99
N ALA A 440 15.35 -15.57 6.72
CA ALA A 440 16.52 -15.62 5.86
C ALA A 440 16.15 -15.83 4.38
N ASN A 441 16.96 -15.27 3.47
CA ASN A 441 16.88 -15.44 2.02
C ASN A 441 15.49 -15.20 1.42
N VAL A 442 15.06 -13.94 1.42
CA VAL A 442 13.78 -13.54 0.80
C VAL A 442 13.91 -13.35 -0.71
N SER A 443 12.90 -13.80 -1.45
CA SER A 443 12.86 -13.76 -2.91
C SER A 443 12.35 -12.44 -3.47
N GLY A 444 11.53 -11.74 -2.70
CA GLY A 444 10.92 -10.50 -3.10
C GLY A 444 9.99 -9.99 -2.02
N LEU A 445 9.17 -9.01 -2.37
CA LEU A 445 8.28 -8.36 -1.44
C LEU A 445 6.84 -8.44 -1.95
N LEU A 446 6.00 -9.17 -1.22
CA LEU A 446 4.55 -9.11 -1.42
C LEU A 446 3.98 -8.08 -0.45
N CYS A 447 3.24 -7.13 -0.99
CA CYS A 447 2.59 -6.07 -0.23
C CYS A 447 1.07 -6.14 -0.39
N MET A 448 0.33 -5.87 0.69
CA MET A 448 -1.12 -5.71 0.67
C MET A 448 -1.50 -4.27 0.97
N LYS A 449 -2.47 -3.70 0.24
CA LYS A 449 -2.94 -2.33 0.44
C LYS A 449 -3.77 -2.19 1.71
N GLY A 450 -3.57 -1.09 2.41
CA GLY A 450 -4.01 -0.84 3.78
C GLY A 450 -2.83 -0.80 4.75
N ARG A 451 -3.12 -0.61 6.04
CA ARG A 451 -2.14 -0.61 7.13
C ARG A 451 -2.50 -1.67 8.18
N LEU A 452 -1.47 -2.16 8.88
CA LEU A 452 -1.63 -2.96 10.10
C LEU A 452 -2.47 -2.19 11.13
N LYS A 453 -3.25 -2.89 11.97
CA LYS A 453 -4.18 -2.27 12.93
C LYS A 453 -3.53 -1.25 13.87
N ASP A 454 -2.26 -1.42 14.18
CA ASP A 454 -1.49 -0.61 15.14
C ASP A 454 -0.43 0.31 14.47
N ASP A 455 -0.58 0.66 13.18
CA ASP A 455 0.38 1.54 12.46
C ASP A 455 0.25 3.05 12.82
N THR A 456 0.03 3.37 14.11
CA THR A 456 0.02 4.75 14.63
C THR A 456 1.41 5.39 14.61
N LEU A 457 2.46 4.57 14.54
CA LEU A 457 3.86 4.99 14.50
C LEU A 457 4.30 5.55 13.15
N SER A 458 3.63 5.23 12.03
CA SER A 458 4.17 5.54 10.70
C SER A 458 4.48 7.02 10.49
N TYR A 459 3.64 7.87 11.07
CA TYR A 459 3.60 9.31 10.85
C TYR A 459 4.13 10.15 12.03
N MET A 460 4.66 9.48 13.05
CA MET A 460 5.41 10.10 14.15
C MET A 460 6.79 10.55 13.66
N ASN A 461 7.41 11.52 14.33
CA ASN A 461 8.80 11.90 14.06
C ASN A 461 9.73 10.91 14.81
N PRO A 462 10.55 10.09 14.11
CA PRO A 462 11.36 9.06 14.78
C PRO A 462 12.48 9.63 15.66
N GLU A 463 12.84 10.91 15.50
CA GLU A 463 13.88 11.58 16.29
C GLU A 463 13.38 12.08 17.67
N LEU A 464 12.10 11.84 18.01
CA LEU A 464 11.47 12.32 19.24
C LEU A 464 10.95 11.16 20.10
N GLU A 465 11.10 11.29 21.42
CA GLU A 465 10.52 10.36 22.38
C GLU A 465 9.04 10.72 22.65
N TYR A 466 8.16 9.72 22.53
CA TYR A 466 6.73 9.85 22.79
C TYR A 466 6.34 9.07 24.03
N GLY A 467 5.53 9.68 24.88
CA GLY A 467 4.78 8.95 25.91
C GLY A 467 3.58 8.22 25.30
N GLU A 468 2.90 7.42 26.12
CA GLU A 468 1.67 6.71 25.75
C GLU A 468 0.55 7.04 26.74
N PHE A 469 -0.69 6.90 26.26
CA PHE A 469 -1.90 6.90 27.06
C PHE A 469 -2.90 5.92 26.46
N THR A 470 -3.45 5.01 27.26
CA THR A 470 -4.48 4.06 26.82
C THR A 470 -5.85 4.53 27.31
N ASP A 471 -6.76 4.77 26.37
CA ASP A 471 -8.15 5.08 26.68
C ASP A 471 -8.87 3.81 27.11
N SER A 472 -9.26 3.74 28.38
CA SER A 472 -9.97 2.58 28.96
C SER A 472 -11.35 2.31 28.35
N ARG A 473 -11.92 3.25 27.57
CA ARG A 473 -13.27 3.12 27.01
C ARG A 473 -13.30 2.27 25.73
N ASP A 474 -12.24 2.32 24.93
CA ASP A 474 -12.08 1.58 23.67
C ASP A 474 -10.81 0.70 23.64
N ASN A 475 -9.99 0.73 24.71
CA ASN A 475 -8.67 0.12 24.83
C ASN A 475 -7.65 0.59 23.79
N ARG A 476 -7.83 1.78 23.20
CA ARG A 476 -6.90 2.34 22.22
C ARG A 476 -5.76 3.09 22.92
N THR A 477 -4.52 2.73 22.56
CA THR A 477 -3.32 3.48 22.99
C THR A 477 -3.01 4.58 21.97
N TYR A 478 -2.89 5.81 22.49
CA TYR A 478 -2.51 7.01 21.76
C TYR A 478 -1.10 7.45 22.17
N LYS A 479 -0.29 7.88 21.21
CA LYS A 479 0.97 8.57 21.45
C LYS A 479 0.72 9.96 22.03
N THR A 480 1.58 10.38 22.95
CA THR A 480 1.50 11.67 23.64
C THR A 480 2.84 12.39 23.61
N ILE A 481 2.78 13.73 23.51
CA ILE A 481 3.96 14.60 23.43
C ILE A 481 3.73 15.83 24.32
N ASN A 482 4.78 16.29 24.99
CA ASN A 482 4.71 17.49 25.82
C ASN A 482 5.14 18.70 24.99
N ILE A 483 4.28 19.72 24.88
CA ILE A 483 4.58 20.97 24.19
C ILE A 483 4.24 22.13 25.13
N GLY A 484 5.28 22.76 25.66
CA GLY A 484 5.13 23.66 26.81
C GLY A 484 4.62 22.89 28.03
N HIS A 485 3.81 23.54 28.87
CA HIS A 485 3.16 22.91 30.02
C HIS A 485 1.99 21.99 29.68
N THR A 486 1.66 21.80 28.39
CA THR A 486 0.53 20.98 27.99
C THR A 486 1.03 19.66 27.42
N LYS A 487 0.56 18.54 28.00
CA LYS A 487 0.71 17.20 27.41
C LYS A 487 -0.43 16.98 26.42
N TRP A 488 -0.08 16.78 25.16
CA TRP A 488 -1.01 16.59 24.05
C TRP A 488 -1.07 15.11 23.64
N MET A 489 -2.21 14.68 23.10
CA MET A 489 -2.21 13.58 22.15
C MET A 489 -1.48 14.03 20.88
N ALA A 490 -0.50 13.24 20.42
CA ALA A 490 0.15 13.43 19.12
C ALA A 490 -0.74 12.93 17.97
N GLU A 491 -1.73 12.10 18.30
CA GLU A 491 -2.72 11.56 17.38
C GLU A 491 -4.04 12.32 17.48
N ASN A 492 -4.86 12.22 16.43
CA ASN A 492 -6.25 12.62 16.50
C ASN A 492 -7.06 11.53 17.23
N LEU A 493 -8.04 11.94 18.03
CA LEU A 493 -8.92 11.05 18.77
C LEU A 493 -9.73 10.15 17.81
N ASN A 494 -9.95 8.89 18.21
CA ASN A 494 -10.67 7.89 17.41
C ASN A 494 -11.69 7.11 18.26
N PHE A 495 -12.25 7.78 19.27
CA PHE A 495 -13.34 7.26 20.11
C PHE A 495 -14.69 7.34 19.35
N GLU A 496 -15.51 6.29 19.40
CA GLU A 496 -16.81 6.24 18.71
C GLU A 496 -17.90 7.04 19.45
N THR A 497 -18.61 7.92 18.74
CA THR A 497 -19.80 8.65 19.22
C THR A 497 -20.88 8.69 18.13
N ASP A 498 -22.12 9.03 18.51
CA ASP A 498 -23.29 9.04 17.62
C ASP A 498 -23.14 9.92 16.37
N SER A 499 -22.37 11.02 16.42
CA SER A 499 -22.05 11.85 15.24
C SER A 499 -20.72 11.51 14.57
N SER A 500 -19.89 10.67 15.19
CA SER A 500 -18.51 10.46 14.72
C SER A 500 -18.46 9.70 13.40
N VAL A 501 -17.63 10.16 12.48
CA VAL A 501 -17.46 9.53 11.17
C VAL A 501 -15.98 9.45 10.78
N CYS A 502 -15.68 8.51 9.89
CA CYS A 502 -14.40 8.47 9.20
C CYS A 502 -14.46 9.30 7.91
N PHE A 503 -13.30 9.77 7.45
CA PHE A 503 -13.13 10.40 6.14
C PHE A 503 -13.55 9.47 4.99
N GLY A 504 -14.26 9.99 3.99
CA GLY A 504 -14.76 9.26 2.80
C GLY A 504 -16.28 9.07 2.71
N GLY A 505 -17.04 9.62 3.66
CA GLY A 505 -18.51 9.72 3.60
C GLY A 505 -19.28 8.42 3.36
N TYR A 506 -20.42 8.53 2.66
CA TYR A 506 -21.36 7.43 2.39
C TYR A 506 -20.82 6.32 1.45
N HIS A 507 -19.70 6.54 0.75
CA HIS A 507 -19.18 5.61 -0.26
C HIS A 507 -18.19 4.58 0.27
N GLY A 508 -17.78 4.69 1.53
CA GLY A 508 -16.94 3.69 2.16
C GLY A 508 -16.37 4.17 3.48
N ASN A 509 -17.11 3.96 4.57
CA ASN A 509 -16.55 3.98 5.91
C ASN A 509 -15.56 2.80 6.05
N THR A 510 -14.32 3.02 5.61
CA THR A 510 -13.24 2.05 5.80
C THR A 510 -12.60 2.31 7.16
N THR A 511 -12.39 1.23 7.92
CA THR A 511 -11.71 1.28 9.23
C THR A 511 -10.34 1.97 9.15
N PHE A 512 -9.70 1.93 7.98
CA PHE A 512 -8.46 2.62 7.66
C PHE A 512 -8.54 4.15 7.84
N SER A 513 -9.55 4.81 7.27
CA SER A 513 -9.70 6.27 7.32
C SER A 513 -9.71 6.79 8.76
N CYS A 514 -10.50 6.17 9.63
CA CYS A 514 -10.50 6.52 11.06
C CYS A 514 -9.16 6.22 11.74
N VAL A 515 -8.54 5.06 11.48
CA VAL A 515 -7.24 4.70 12.06
C VAL A 515 -6.14 5.69 11.67
N ARG A 516 -6.19 6.26 10.46
CA ARG A 516 -5.18 7.17 9.92
C ARG A 516 -5.39 8.64 10.31
N TYR A 517 -6.62 9.14 10.23
CA TYR A 517 -6.92 10.57 10.40
C TYR A 517 -7.55 10.91 11.76
N GLY A 518 -7.88 9.89 12.56
CA GLY A 518 -8.83 10.01 13.66
C GLY A 518 -10.27 10.09 13.14
N LYS A 519 -11.21 10.20 14.07
CA LYS A 519 -12.62 10.48 13.78
C LYS A 519 -12.85 11.98 13.61
N PHE A 520 -13.89 12.29 12.86
CA PHE A 520 -14.44 13.63 12.72
C PHE A 520 -15.74 13.71 13.51
N TYR A 521 -15.84 14.69 14.41
CA TYR A 521 -16.93 14.85 15.38
C TYR A 521 -17.69 16.13 15.08
N ARG A 522 -19.01 16.16 15.32
CA ARG A 522 -19.71 17.44 15.49
C ARG A 522 -19.29 18.09 16.81
N TYR A 523 -19.62 19.38 16.97
CA TYR A 523 -19.14 20.17 18.09
C TYR A 523 -19.65 19.65 19.45
N GLU A 524 -20.93 19.28 19.52
CA GLU A 524 -21.58 18.75 20.72
C GLU A 524 -20.91 17.47 21.24
N ASP A 525 -20.53 16.56 20.34
CA ASP A 525 -19.80 15.33 20.69
C ASP A 525 -18.35 15.66 21.07
N ALA A 526 -17.70 16.59 20.37
CA ALA A 526 -16.30 16.96 20.61
C ALA A 526 -16.05 17.48 22.04
N LEU A 527 -17.04 18.15 22.65
CA LEU A 527 -16.99 18.61 24.04
C LEU A 527 -16.89 17.47 25.06
N THR A 528 -17.34 16.26 24.72
CA THR A 528 -17.38 15.09 25.64
C THR A 528 -16.58 13.88 25.14
N ALA A 529 -16.03 13.94 23.92
CA ALA A 529 -15.31 12.82 23.32
C ALA A 529 -14.00 12.47 24.05
N CYS A 530 -13.31 13.44 24.68
CA CYS A 530 -12.06 13.17 25.39
C CYS A 530 -12.25 12.30 26.65
N PRO A 531 -11.29 11.41 26.98
CA PRO A 531 -11.37 10.52 28.15
C PRO A 531 -11.08 11.26 29.46
N ALA A 532 -11.49 10.69 30.61
CA ALA A 532 -11.23 11.28 31.93
C ALA A 532 -9.73 11.59 32.16
N GLY A 533 -9.44 12.75 32.77
CA GLY A 533 -8.09 13.31 32.90
C GLY A 533 -7.57 14.00 31.62
N TRP A 534 -8.35 13.97 30.55
CA TRP A 534 -8.10 14.68 29.30
C TRP A 534 -9.34 15.49 28.89
N ARG A 535 -9.10 16.63 28.24
CA ARG A 535 -10.17 17.51 27.76
C ARG A 535 -9.91 18.01 26.35
N LEU A 536 -10.94 18.57 25.74
CA LEU A 536 -10.80 19.35 24.51
C LEU A 536 -9.90 20.59 24.79
N PRO A 537 -8.99 20.98 23.88
CA PRO A 537 -8.12 22.14 24.10
C PRO A 537 -8.90 23.45 24.12
N THR A 538 -8.44 24.46 24.86
CA THR A 538 -8.99 25.82 24.75
C THR A 538 -8.34 26.58 23.60
N LYS A 539 -8.88 27.77 23.26
CA LYS A 539 -8.17 28.78 22.46
C LYS A 539 -6.75 29.01 22.98
N GLU A 540 -6.59 29.17 24.29
CA GLU A 540 -5.30 29.45 24.93
C GLU A 540 -4.29 28.30 24.78
N ASP A 541 -4.75 27.05 24.89
CA ASP A 541 -3.90 25.88 24.62
C ASP A 541 -3.39 25.91 23.16
N PHE A 542 -4.26 26.23 22.18
CA PHE A 542 -3.86 26.32 20.78
C PHE A 542 -3.01 27.55 20.44
N ASP A 543 -3.27 28.73 21.00
CA ASP A 543 -2.40 29.91 20.86
C ASP A 543 -1.00 29.60 21.43
N THR A 544 -0.95 28.85 22.54
CA THR A 544 0.29 28.36 23.15
C THR A 544 1.01 27.34 22.27
N LEU A 545 0.29 26.38 21.68
CA LEU A 545 0.84 25.44 20.70
C LEU A 545 1.42 26.17 19.50
N VAL A 546 0.65 27.02 18.82
CA VAL A 546 1.08 27.78 17.64
C VAL A 546 2.33 28.60 17.97
N TYR A 547 2.35 29.27 19.12
CA TYR A 547 3.48 30.11 19.50
C TYR A 547 4.78 29.32 19.79
N ILE A 548 4.69 28.17 20.49
CA ILE A 548 5.88 27.37 20.87
C ILE A 548 6.33 26.47 19.71
N ALA A 549 5.39 25.81 19.05
CA ALA A 549 5.67 24.76 18.10
C ALA A 549 5.79 25.25 16.65
N THR A 550 5.27 26.44 16.29
CA THR A 550 5.24 26.92 14.90
C THR A 550 6.02 28.23 14.68
N PRO A 551 7.35 28.16 14.53
CA PRO A 551 8.17 29.27 14.04
C PRO A 551 7.56 29.89 12.78
N TYR A 552 7.41 31.22 12.79
CA TYR A 552 6.77 31.99 11.71
C TYR A 552 5.36 31.49 11.32
N LYS A 553 4.64 30.87 12.26
CA LYS A 553 3.33 30.21 12.06
C LYS A 553 3.33 29.09 11.02
N ARG A 554 4.46 28.44 10.71
CA ARG A 554 4.48 27.38 9.68
C ARG A 554 3.86 26.07 10.17
N ALA A 555 2.85 25.58 9.46
CA ALA A 555 2.23 24.27 9.67
C ALA A 555 3.22 23.11 9.50
N SER A 556 4.26 23.25 8.68
CA SER A 556 5.28 22.21 8.44
C SER A 556 5.89 21.64 9.71
N THR A 557 5.92 22.40 10.79
CA THR A 557 6.48 21.99 12.09
C THR A 557 5.52 21.14 12.93
N LEU A 558 4.20 21.23 12.68
CA LEU A 558 3.17 20.38 13.26
C LEU A 558 2.88 19.13 12.42
N VAL A 559 2.96 19.29 11.09
CA VAL A 559 2.47 18.32 10.11
C VAL A 559 3.48 17.20 9.88
N SER A 560 2.97 15.97 9.72
CA SER A 560 3.78 14.79 9.48
C SER A 560 4.50 14.78 8.11
N GLN A 561 5.63 14.07 8.06
CA GLN A 561 6.35 13.73 6.84
C GLN A 561 5.58 12.72 5.94
N GLU A 562 4.60 11.99 6.50
CA GLU A 562 3.76 11.01 5.80
C GLU A 562 2.45 11.58 5.22
N ASN A 563 2.27 12.90 5.24
CA ASN A 563 1.16 13.57 4.57
C ASN A 563 1.44 13.66 3.05
N GLU A 564 0.46 13.48 2.17
CA GLU A 564 0.73 13.15 0.75
C GLU A 564 1.28 14.33 -0.06
N THR A 565 0.45 15.35 -0.27
CA THR A 565 0.76 16.57 -1.01
C THR A 565 1.69 17.49 -0.23
N TYR A 566 1.54 17.54 1.10
CA TYR A 566 2.27 18.47 1.94
C TYR A 566 2.97 17.80 3.12
N LYS A 567 4.23 17.43 2.90
CA LYS A 567 5.11 16.81 3.89
C LYS A 567 5.68 17.87 4.83
N GLY A 568 5.15 17.94 6.05
CA GLY A 568 5.78 18.70 7.12
C GLY A 568 7.03 17.98 7.64
N ASN A 569 7.89 18.68 8.38
CA ASN A 569 9.06 18.08 9.03
C ASN A 569 8.73 17.48 10.42
N ASN A 570 7.57 17.82 10.99
CA ASN A 570 7.10 17.38 12.31
C ASN A 570 8.10 17.65 13.46
N SER A 571 8.84 18.76 13.41
CA SER A 571 9.85 19.10 14.43
C SER A 571 9.28 19.32 15.83
N SER A 572 7.97 19.56 15.96
CA SER A 572 7.26 19.68 17.25
C SER A 572 6.86 18.34 17.88
N GLY A 573 6.91 17.24 17.12
CA GLY A 573 6.32 15.97 17.50
C GLY A 573 4.79 15.96 17.54
N PHE A 574 4.12 17.07 17.22
CA PHE A 574 2.65 17.13 17.22
C PHE A 574 2.06 16.11 16.25
N SER A 575 2.71 15.76 15.14
CA SER A 575 2.31 14.63 14.26
C SER A 575 0.91 14.79 13.67
N LEU A 576 0.58 16.02 13.27
CA LEU A 576 -0.68 16.36 12.62
C LEU A 576 -0.75 15.76 11.21
N ILE A 577 -1.85 15.05 10.91
CA ILE A 577 -2.19 14.65 9.54
C ILE A 577 -3.20 15.65 9.01
N MET A 578 -2.99 16.11 7.78
CA MET A 578 -3.91 17.02 7.12
C MET A 578 -4.93 16.19 6.34
N MET A 579 -6.21 16.37 6.65
CA MET A 579 -7.30 15.69 5.95
C MET A 579 -8.64 16.45 6.09
N GLY A 580 -8.55 17.77 5.92
CA GLY A 580 -9.69 18.64 5.64
C GLY A 580 -10.71 18.71 6.76
N TYR A 581 -11.98 18.66 6.37
CA TYR A 581 -13.14 18.49 7.23
C TYR A 581 -14.29 17.83 6.49
N ILE A 582 -15.34 17.45 7.21
CA ILE A 582 -16.59 16.95 6.62
C ILE A 582 -17.70 17.97 6.82
N TRP A 583 -18.40 18.35 5.77
CA TRP A 583 -19.54 19.29 5.81
C TRP A 583 -20.72 18.75 5.02
N ASN A 584 -21.89 18.63 5.67
CA ASN A 584 -23.09 18.03 5.09
C ASN A 584 -22.82 16.64 4.45
N GLY A 585 -22.00 15.82 5.12
CA GLY A 585 -21.62 14.48 4.65
C GLY A 585 -20.67 14.42 3.45
N ARG A 586 -20.09 15.55 3.02
CA ARG A 586 -19.02 15.60 2.01
C ARG A 586 -17.70 16.00 2.64
N ASP A 587 -16.64 15.32 2.23
CA ASP A 587 -15.27 15.69 2.56
C ASP A 587 -14.84 16.94 1.76
N ASP A 588 -14.11 17.87 2.39
CA ASP A 588 -13.68 19.15 1.82
C ASP A 588 -12.19 19.41 2.12
N PHE A 589 -11.51 20.23 1.30
CA PHE A 589 -10.07 20.55 1.32
C PHE A 589 -9.04 19.40 1.19
N GLY A 590 -9.38 18.17 1.53
CA GLY A 590 -8.45 17.02 1.50
C GLY A 590 -7.19 17.26 2.34
N ASP A 591 -6.03 16.82 1.87
CA ASP A 591 -4.76 16.89 2.59
C ASP A 591 -4.06 18.27 2.57
N THR A 592 -4.74 19.29 2.03
CA THR A 592 -4.26 20.69 1.98
C THR A 592 -4.70 21.53 3.18
N ALA A 593 -5.63 21.03 4.01
CA ALA A 593 -6.04 21.67 5.26
C ALA A 593 -6.26 20.64 6.39
N THR A 594 -6.39 21.10 7.63
CA THR A 594 -7.11 20.39 8.70
C THR A 594 -7.54 21.36 9.79
N TYR A 595 -8.58 20.97 10.51
CA TYR A 595 -9.24 21.75 11.54
C TYR A 595 -9.37 20.89 12.80
N LEU A 596 -9.01 21.44 13.97
CA LEU A 596 -9.23 20.81 15.27
C LEU A 596 -10.18 21.67 16.11
N TRP A 597 -11.18 21.04 16.73
CA TRP A 597 -12.10 21.72 17.65
C TRP A 597 -11.38 22.24 18.91
N SER A 598 -11.86 23.36 19.45
CA SER A 598 -11.53 23.84 20.81
C SER A 598 -12.80 23.97 21.66
N SER A 599 -12.66 23.90 22.99
CA SER A 599 -13.76 24.15 23.93
C SER A 599 -14.08 25.62 24.16
N THR A 600 -13.43 26.55 23.43
CA THR A 600 -13.66 27.98 23.58
C THR A 600 -14.64 28.50 22.52
N GLU A 601 -15.84 28.82 22.97
CA GLU A 601 -16.85 29.53 22.19
C GLU A 601 -16.52 31.04 22.11
N LEU A 602 -16.86 31.67 20.99
CA LEU A 602 -16.85 33.12 20.81
C LEU A 602 -18.27 33.70 21.00
N ASN A 603 -19.28 32.92 20.61
CA ASN A 603 -20.71 33.14 20.82
C ASN A 603 -21.46 31.87 20.40
N ASP A 604 -22.78 31.85 20.62
CA ASP A 604 -23.74 30.78 20.33
C ASP A 604 -23.58 30.10 18.94
N SER A 605 -22.94 30.75 17.97
CA SER A 605 -22.75 30.24 16.59
C SER A 605 -21.30 29.99 16.18
N LEU A 606 -20.32 30.51 16.92
CA LEU A 606 -18.92 30.56 16.50
C LEU A 606 -17.99 30.07 17.61
N VAL A 607 -17.06 29.20 17.22
CA VAL A 607 -16.09 28.57 18.13
C VAL A 607 -14.68 28.72 17.58
N TYR A 608 -13.69 28.76 18.47
CA TYR A 608 -12.29 28.78 18.08
C TYR A 608 -11.82 27.37 17.67
N THR A 609 -10.91 27.31 16.71
CA THR A 609 -10.34 26.08 16.15
C THR A 609 -8.89 26.28 15.79
N LEU A 610 -8.05 25.25 15.93
CA LEU A 610 -6.76 25.24 15.25
C LEU A 610 -6.97 24.94 13.77
N VAL A 611 -6.37 25.74 12.89
CA VAL A 611 -6.34 25.49 11.46
C VAL A 611 -4.89 25.38 11.01
N ALA A 612 -4.56 24.29 10.32
CA ALA A 612 -3.33 24.16 9.56
C ALA A 612 -3.69 24.10 8.07
N TYR A 613 -3.02 24.90 7.23
CA TYR A 613 -3.35 25.08 5.83
C TYR A 613 -2.11 25.24 4.95
N LYS A 614 -2.10 24.54 3.81
CA LYS A 614 -1.12 24.64 2.74
C LYS A 614 -1.82 24.98 1.42
N GLY A 615 -1.77 26.25 1.03
CA GLY A 615 -2.06 26.68 -0.34
C GLY A 615 -0.79 26.66 -1.21
N THR A 616 -0.85 27.10 -2.45
CA THR A 616 0.32 27.16 -3.36
C THR A 616 1.49 27.92 -2.73
N TYR A 617 1.23 29.12 -2.22
CA TYR A 617 2.23 30.04 -1.66
C TYR A 617 2.11 30.25 -0.14
N THR A 618 1.14 29.61 0.52
CA THR A 618 0.87 29.75 1.96
C THR A 618 1.19 28.46 2.71
N ASP A 619 1.87 28.57 3.84
CA ASP A 619 2.13 27.52 4.84
C ASP A 619 1.82 28.17 6.20
N THR A 620 0.65 27.86 6.78
CA THR A 620 0.17 28.55 8.00
C THR A 620 -0.54 27.59 8.96
N ALA A 621 -0.22 27.74 10.25
CA ALA A 621 -0.92 27.20 11.39
C ALA A 621 -1.34 28.36 12.30
N ASN A 622 -2.63 28.49 12.57
CA ASN A 622 -3.18 29.55 13.40
C ASN A 622 -4.50 29.14 14.04
N VAL A 623 -4.86 29.81 15.13
CA VAL A 623 -6.24 29.75 15.62
C VAL A 623 -7.13 30.57 14.69
N ALA A 624 -8.33 30.06 14.39
CA ALA A 624 -9.36 30.71 13.59
C ALA A 624 -10.75 30.45 14.19
N LYS A 625 -11.77 31.15 13.66
CA LYS A 625 -13.18 30.95 14.03
C LYS A 625 -13.89 30.05 13.02
N ALA A 626 -14.67 29.09 13.50
CA ALA A 626 -15.51 28.21 12.71
C ALA A 626 -16.96 28.24 13.22
N ASN A 627 -17.92 27.77 12.41
CA ASN A 627 -19.33 27.74 12.79
C ASN A 627 -19.72 26.35 13.32
N ALA A 628 -20.22 26.30 14.55
CA ALA A 628 -20.54 25.06 15.27
C ALA A 628 -21.96 24.51 15.00
N ILE A 629 -22.90 25.34 14.52
CA ILE A 629 -24.31 24.95 14.30
C ILE A 629 -24.51 24.27 12.92
N ARG A 630 -23.52 24.35 12.03
CA ARG A 630 -23.54 23.60 10.75
C ARG A 630 -23.24 22.13 11.02
N ASP A 631 -23.70 21.21 10.16
CA ASP A 631 -23.26 19.80 10.14
C ASP A 631 -21.82 19.69 9.60
N THR A 632 -20.92 20.41 10.24
CA THR A 632 -19.47 20.40 10.04
C THR A 632 -18.88 19.48 11.10
N LYS A 633 -17.94 18.63 10.70
CA LYS A 633 -17.22 17.73 11.60
C LYS A 633 -15.72 17.94 11.42
N PHE A 634 -15.03 18.19 12.52
CA PHE A 634 -13.57 18.36 12.60
C PHE A 634 -12.96 17.26 13.47
N ASN A 635 -11.65 17.08 13.38
CA ASN A 635 -10.97 16.15 14.28
C ASN A 635 -10.89 16.73 15.70
N VAL A 636 -10.78 15.83 16.67
CA VAL A 636 -10.51 16.15 18.07
C VAL A 636 -9.10 15.71 18.41
N ARG A 637 -8.43 16.47 19.28
CA ARG A 637 -7.11 16.13 19.80
C ARG A 637 -7.03 16.59 21.25
N CYS A 638 -7.00 15.65 22.18
CA CYS A 638 -7.16 15.96 23.58
C CYS A 638 -5.86 16.46 24.22
N VAL A 639 -6.01 17.25 25.27
CA VAL A 639 -4.92 17.69 26.17
C VAL A 639 -5.16 17.16 27.58
N SER A 640 -4.08 16.81 28.25
CA SER A 640 -4.09 16.44 29.67
C SER A 640 -4.59 17.60 30.51
N GLU A 641 -5.46 17.32 31.48
CA GLU A 641 -5.87 18.30 32.50
C GLU A 641 -4.71 18.62 33.44
N GLU A 642 -3.88 17.64 33.77
CA GLU A 642 -2.60 17.85 34.45
C GLU A 642 -1.63 18.61 33.54
N LYS A 643 -1.18 19.78 34.01
CA LYS A 643 -0.12 20.56 33.36
C LYS A 643 1.25 19.99 33.72
N VAL A 644 2.12 19.84 32.71
CA VAL A 644 3.48 19.36 32.88
C VAL A 644 4.32 20.46 33.53
N VAL A 645 4.90 20.17 34.69
CA VAL A 645 5.76 21.12 35.42
C VAL A 645 7.14 21.15 34.79
N TYR A 646 7.61 22.35 34.46
CA TYR A 646 8.95 22.61 33.94
C TYR A 646 9.50 23.87 34.62
N GLY A 647 10.82 23.93 34.79
CA GLY A 647 11.51 25.08 35.37
C GLY A 647 11.61 25.00 36.88
N TYR A 648 11.17 26.06 37.56
CA TYR A 648 11.24 26.19 39.02
C TYR A 648 10.58 25.00 39.73
N LYS A 649 11.33 24.36 40.63
CA LYS A 649 10.88 23.19 41.40
C LYS A 649 10.35 23.52 42.80
N GLY A 650 10.38 24.80 43.19
CA GLY A 650 9.81 25.24 44.46
C GLY A 650 8.33 25.58 44.34
N THR A 651 7.76 26.04 45.44
CA THR A 651 6.37 26.49 45.51
C THR A 651 6.25 27.98 45.22
N TYR A 652 5.30 28.35 44.37
CA TYR A 652 4.86 29.74 44.25
C TYR A 652 3.96 30.12 45.44
N GLY A 653 4.01 31.39 45.84
CA GLY A 653 2.92 32.02 46.57
C GLY A 653 1.83 32.53 45.62
N THR A 654 0.75 33.04 46.19
CA THR A 654 -0.39 33.64 45.46
C THR A 654 -0.59 35.08 45.94
N LEU A 655 -0.99 35.96 45.03
CA LEU A 655 -1.54 37.28 45.27
C LEU A 655 -2.84 37.41 44.49
N VAL A 656 -3.95 37.73 45.16
CA VAL A 656 -5.16 38.19 44.50
C VAL A 656 -5.11 39.71 44.47
N ASP A 657 -5.30 40.31 43.30
CA ASP A 657 -5.48 41.75 43.16
C ASP A 657 -6.95 42.09 43.41
N GLU A 658 -7.25 42.63 44.59
CA GLU A 658 -8.62 42.95 45.04
C GLU A 658 -9.34 43.97 44.14
N ARG A 659 -8.64 44.62 43.20
CA ARG A 659 -9.19 45.66 42.32
C ARG A 659 -9.87 45.10 41.07
N ASP A 660 -9.40 43.95 40.56
CA ASP A 660 -9.92 43.29 39.36
C ASP A 660 -10.20 41.78 39.56
N GLY A 661 -9.79 41.20 40.69
CA GLY A 661 -9.91 39.78 41.01
C GLY A 661 -8.87 38.88 40.35
N HIS A 662 -7.84 39.42 39.68
CA HIS A 662 -6.80 38.59 39.07
C HIS A 662 -5.91 37.92 40.11
N GLU A 663 -5.70 36.61 39.93
CA GLU A 663 -4.70 35.87 40.69
C GLU A 663 -3.34 35.89 39.97
N TYR A 664 -2.31 36.32 40.69
CA TYR A 664 -0.91 36.32 40.27
C TYR A 664 -0.12 35.34 41.15
N ARG A 665 0.80 34.58 40.55
CA ARG A 665 1.80 33.84 41.31
C ARG A 665 2.85 34.81 41.83
N THR A 666 3.40 34.51 43.00
CA THR A 666 4.46 35.30 43.63
C THR A 666 5.65 34.44 44.00
N ILE A 667 6.84 35.04 44.00
CA ILE A 667 8.09 34.32 44.25
C ILE A 667 9.07 35.19 45.02
N GLU A 668 9.65 34.64 46.09
CA GLU A 668 10.69 35.32 46.87
C GLU A 668 12.08 34.98 46.32
N ILE A 669 12.84 36.01 45.96
CA ILE A 669 14.21 35.89 45.48
C ILE A 669 15.07 36.85 46.30
N ASN A 670 16.01 36.28 47.07
CA ASN A 670 16.97 37.03 47.89
C ASN A 670 16.30 38.04 48.87
N GLY A 671 15.20 37.65 49.52
CA GLY A 671 14.47 38.50 50.46
C GLY A 671 13.57 39.57 49.84
N THR A 672 13.43 39.60 48.51
CA THR A 672 12.46 40.44 47.80
C THR A 672 11.39 39.56 47.18
N THR A 673 10.10 39.83 47.44
CA THR A 673 8.98 39.12 46.80
C THR A 673 8.56 39.81 45.52
N TRP A 674 8.51 39.07 44.41
CA TRP A 674 8.11 39.52 43.08
C TRP A 674 6.79 38.87 42.66
N MET A 675 6.00 39.55 41.82
CA MET A 675 5.06 38.85 40.94
C MET A 675 5.86 37.96 39.96
N ALA A 676 5.37 36.75 39.69
CA ALA A 676 5.97 35.81 38.74
C ALA A 676 5.47 36.07 37.30
N GLU A 677 4.27 36.62 37.14
CA GLU A 677 3.74 37.15 35.88
C GLU A 677 4.06 38.64 35.67
N ASN A 678 3.72 39.13 34.47
CA ASN A 678 3.57 40.56 34.22
C ASN A 678 2.13 41.00 34.57
N LEU A 679 1.97 42.25 34.99
CA LEU A 679 0.70 42.84 35.41
C LEU A 679 -0.36 42.83 34.30
N LYS A 680 -1.62 42.53 34.65
CA LYS A 680 -2.80 42.49 33.78
C LYS A 680 -3.89 43.51 34.15
N TYR A 681 -3.60 44.40 35.10
CA TYR A 681 -4.55 45.41 35.57
C TYR A 681 -4.85 46.46 34.47
N GLU A 682 -6.12 46.54 34.04
CA GLU A 682 -6.57 47.50 33.03
C GLU A 682 -6.58 48.94 33.56
N SER A 683 -6.05 49.87 32.75
CA SER A 683 -5.99 51.31 33.03
C SER A 683 -5.89 52.12 31.74
N GLU A 684 -6.11 53.44 31.79
CA GLU A 684 -6.04 54.33 30.61
C GLU A 684 -4.68 54.26 29.87
N ASN A 685 -3.59 53.97 30.60
CA ASN A 685 -2.24 53.84 30.06
C ASN A 685 -1.87 52.40 29.64
N SER A 686 -2.78 51.43 29.84
CA SER A 686 -2.59 50.04 29.43
C SER A 686 -3.09 49.79 28.02
N THR A 687 -2.43 48.88 27.30
CA THR A 687 -2.86 48.44 25.98
C THR A 687 -2.73 46.93 25.86
N CYS A 688 -3.77 46.28 25.33
CA CYS A 688 -3.73 44.88 24.97
C CYS A 688 -3.44 44.71 23.47
N LYS A 689 -2.47 43.86 23.10
CA LYS A 689 -2.06 43.63 21.71
C LYS A 689 -2.40 42.20 21.26
N ARG A 690 -3.16 42.09 20.14
CA ARG A 690 -3.48 40.82 19.43
C ARG A 690 -4.04 39.72 20.36
N ASP A 691 -4.92 40.09 21.30
CA ASP A 691 -5.58 39.16 22.25
C ASP A 691 -4.61 38.20 22.96
N SER A 692 -3.38 38.65 23.21
CA SER A 692 -2.27 37.84 23.74
C SER A 692 -1.92 38.20 25.20
N CYS A 693 -2.74 39.02 25.85
CA CYS A 693 -2.45 39.68 27.12
C CYS A 693 -2.64 38.74 28.32
N ASP A 694 -3.50 37.74 28.15
CA ASP A 694 -3.61 36.55 29.00
C ASP A 694 -2.26 35.86 29.21
N ILE A 695 -1.37 35.93 28.20
CA ILE A 695 -0.05 35.29 28.18
C ILE A 695 1.06 36.27 28.58
N TYR A 696 1.08 37.49 28.02
CA TYR A 696 2.22 38.43 28.18
C TYR A 696 2.07 39.49 29.27
N GLY A 697 0.90 39.57 29.91
CA GLY A 697 0.46 40.76 30.64
C GLY A 697 -0.01 41.86 29.68
N LEU A 698 -0.50 42.96 30.26
CA LEU A 698 -0.74 44.20 29.51
C LEU A 698 0.57 44.98 29.32
N HIS A 699 0.58 45.87 28.33
CA HIS A 699 1.70 46.79 28.11
C HIS A 699 1.30 48.22 28.47
N TYR A 700 2.15 48.89 29.25
CA TYR A 700 1.88 50.19 29.84
C TYR A 700 2.78 51.28 29.25
N SER A 701 2.24 52.48 29.06
CA SER A 701 2.99 53.68 28.68
C SER A 701 3.78 54.27 29.85
N PHE A 702 4.88 54.97 29.55
CA PHE A 702 5.57 55.84 30.52
C PHE A 702 5.08 57.29 30.33
N PRO A 703 4.88 58.10 31.39
CA PRO A 703 5.04 57.78 32.82
C PRO A 703 4.06 56.71 33.31
N PHE A 704 4.56 55.75 34.10
CA PHE A 704 3.70 54.77 34.74
C PHE A 704 2.87 55.46 35.82
N THR A 705 1.65 54.98 36.07
CA THR A 705 0.61 55.81 36.74
C THR A 705 0.88 56.09 38.22
N SER A 706 1.81 55.36 38.86
CA SER A 706 2.42 55.68 40.16
C SER A 706 2.97 57.12 40.25
N LEU A 707 3.37 57.71 39.11
CA LEU A 707 3.82 59.10 39.02
C LEU A 707 2.69 60.10 38.69
N VAL A 708 1.46 59.64 38.41
CA VAL A 708 0.46 60.41 37.65
C VAL A 708 -0.95 60.44 38.22
N ILE A 709 -1.37 59.55 39.13
CA ILE A 709 -2.40 59.73 40.20
C ILE A 709 -2.83 58.39 40.83
N ASP A 710 -2.94 57.30 40.06
CA ASP A 710 -3.39 55.97 40.53
C ASP A 710 -2.28 54.90 40.42
N PRO A 711 -2.03 54.04 41.43
CA PRO A 711 -0.97 53.03 41.36
C PRO A 711 -1.33 51.86 40.42
N LEU A 712 -0.42 51.48 39.50
CA LEU A 712 -0.61 50.28 38.68
C LEU A 712 -0.63 49.00 39.52
N CYS A 713 0.22 48.91 40.53
CA CYS A 713 0.34 47.76 41.42
C CYS A 713 -0.68 47.82 42.57
N PRO A 714 -1.13 46.68 43.11
CA PRO A 714 -2.08 46.64 44.22
C PRO A 714 -1.44 47.10 45.54
N ASP A 715 -2.26 47.41 46.55
CA ASP A 715 -1.80 47.89 47.85
C ASP A 715 -0.76 46.94 48.49
N GLY A 716 0.33 47.51 49.00
CA GLY A 716 1.49 46.75 49.51
C GLY A 716 2.44 46.25 48.43
N TRP A 717 2.27 46.68 47.18
CA TRP A 717 3.15 46.42 46.05
C TRP A 717 3.42 47.69 45.22
N HIS A 718 4.65 47.83 44.74
CA HIS A 718 5.07 48.91 43.86
C HIS A 718 5.58 48.39 42.51
N ILE A 719 5.65 49.28 41.51
CA ILE A 719 6.30 48.97 40.22
C ILE A 719 7.78 48.73 40.49
N SER A 720 8.34 47.61 40.01
CA SER A 720 9.73 47.25 40.26
C SER A 720 10.67 48.43 40.02
N THR A 721 11.51 48.78 40.99
CA THR A 721 12.46 49.89 40.82
C THR A 721 13.74 49.42 40.16
N THR A 722 14.57 50.35 39.73
CA THR A 722 15.93 50.01 39.30
C THR A 722 16.78 49.38 40.41
N ALA A 723 16.52 49.69 41.69
CA ALA A 723 17.22 49.08 42.82
C ALA A 723 16.84 47.61 43.00
N ASP A 724 15.57 47.24 42.82
CA ASP A 724 15.12 45.85 42.91
C ASP A 724 15.73 44.99 41.81
N TRP A 725 15.71 45.48 40.57
CA TRP A 725 16.35 44.82 39.44
C TRP A 725 17.87 44.71 39.59
N ASP A 726 18.54 45.77 40.03
CA ASP A 726 20.00 45.73 40.18
C ASP A 726 20.41 44.81 41.35
N SER A 727 19.58 44.69 42.41
CA SER A 727 19.75 43.70 43.49
C SER A 727 19.53 42.26 43.01
N LEU A 728 18.41 41.99 42.32
CA LEU A 728 18.10 40.69 41.72
C LEU A 728 19.22 40.23 40.77
N LEU A 729 19.66 41.11 39.86
CA LEU A 729 20.69 40.80 38.88
C LEU A 729 22.06 40.58 39.53
N ALA A 730 22.38 41.28 40.62
CA ALA A 730 23.59 41.02 41.40
C ALA A 730 23.55 39.61 42.04
N PHE A 731 22.42 39.24 42.66
CA PHE A 731 22.23 37.92 43.27
C PHE A 731 22.36 36.78 42.25
N VAL A 732 21.63 36.83 41.13
CA VAL A 732 21.66 35.73 40.15
C VAL A 732 23.01 35.62 39.42
N ARG A 733 23.72 36.74 39.19
CA ARG A 733 25.09 36.74 38.64
C ARG A 733 26.12 36.15 39.60
N ALA A 734 25.94 36.34 40.91
CA ALA A 734 26.82 35.75 41.92
C ALA A 734 26.68 34.23 42.00
N ASN A 735 25.48 33.69 41.72
CA ASN A 735 25.21 32.26 41.73
C ASN A 735 25.66 31.54 40.43
N ASP A 736 25.38 32.10 39.25
CA ASP A 736 25.97 31.64 37.98
C ASP A 736 26.07 32.78 36.95
N SER A 737 27.26 33.37 36.84
CA SER A 737 27.52 34.47 35.89
C SER A 737 27.47 34.05 34.41
N ALA A 738 27.53 32.76 34.10
CA ALA A 738 27.51 32.25 32.73
C ALA A 738 26.09 31.99 32.21
N THR A 739 25.12 31.77 33.10
CA THR A 739 23.72 31.45 32.76
C THR A 739 22.67 32.39 33.36
N TYR A 740 23.01 33.34 34.24
CA TYR A 740 22.03 34.16 34.99
C TYR A 740 20.85 34.72 34.17
N ALA A 741 21.09 35.17 32.93
CA ALA A 741 20.05 35.71 32.05
C ALA A 741 19.15 34.63 31.43
N LEU A 742 19.58 33.37 31.35
CA LEU A 742 18.76 32.19 31.01
C LEU A 742 18.01 31.68 32.25
N ASP A 743 18.64 31.78 33.44
CA ASP A 743 18.06 31.33 34.71
C ASP A 743 16.86 32.18 35.17
N LEU A 744 16.75 33.42 34.69
CA LEU A 744 15.57 34.29 34.89
C LEU A 744 14.48 34.13 33.82
N ARG A 745 14.79 33.50 32.68
CA ARG A 745 13.83 33.31 31.58
C ARG A 745 12.93 32.12 31.86
N TYR A 746 11.68 32.23 31.45
CA TYR A 746 10.75 31.12 31.46
C TYR A 746 11.26 29.95 30.61
N THR A 747 10.95 28.71 31.01
CA THR A 747 11.40 27.51 30.27
C THR A 747 10.79 27.39 28.88
N PHE A 748 9.65 28.06 28.66
CA PHE A 748 8.99 28.13 27.37
C PHE A 748 8.78 29.58 26.94
N ARG A 749 8.09 29.76 25.81
CA ARG A 749 7.82 31.05 25.16
C ARG A 749 9.06 31.75 24.57
N TRP A 750 10.27 31.31 24.86
CA TRP A 750 11.46 31.70 24.10
C TRP A 750 11.67 30.75 22.90
N PRO A 751 12.30 31.22 21.81
CA PRO A 751 12.72 30.35 20.71
C PRO A 751 13.51 29.15 21.22
N SER A 752 13.35 27.97 20.61
CA SER A 752 13.88 26.69 21.11
C SER A 752 15.39 26.72 21.45
N TYR A 753 16.19 27.43 20.65
CA TYR A 753 17.63 27.60 20.84
C TYR A 753 18.03 28.60 21.95
N ASN A 754 17.06 29.20 22.66
CA ASN A 754 17.26 30.28 23.63
C ASN A 754 16.30 30.19 24.83
N GLN A 755 15.72 29.01 25.09
CA GLN A 755 14.85 28.72 26.23
C GLN A 755 15.57 28.93 27.57
N GLY A 756 14.83 29.44 28.55
CA GLY A 756 15.33 29.61 29.91
C GLY A 756 15.33 28.32 30.72
N THR A 757 15.84 28.38 31.93
CA THR A 757 15.74 27.29 32.92
C THR A 757 14.71 27.57 34.01
N ASP A 758 14.21 28.82 34.08
CA ASP A 758 13.39 29.39 35.15
C ASP A 758 13.81 28.96 36.57
N LYS A 759 15.13 28.91 36.81
CA LYS A 759 15.74 28.36 38.03
C LYS A 759 15.28 29.06 39.31
N TYR A 760 14.85 30.32 39.22
CA TYR A 760 14.38 31.13 40.35
C TYR A 760 12.88 31.38 40.34
N GLY A 761 12.12 30.82 39.39
CA GLY A 761 10.66 30.98 39.29
C GLY A 761 10.16 32.33 38.79
N LEU A 762 11.06 33.28 38.49
CA LEU A 762 10.65 34.60 37.99
C LEU A 762 9.98 34.53 36.62
N GLY A 763 10.32 33.56 35.78
CA GLY A 763 9.58 33.27 34.55
C GLY A 763 9.46 34.42 33.55
N VAL A 764 10.56 35.12 33.27
CA VAL A 764 10.55 36.23 32.30
C VAL A 764 10.28 35.70 30.88
N ILE A 765 9.25 36.25 30.23
CA ILE A 765 8.77 35.89 28.88
C ILE A 765 8.99 37.04 27.89
N PRO A 766 9.17 36.74 26.57
CA PRO A 766 9.46 37.76 25.56
C PRO A 766 8.20 38.51 25.11
N ASN A 767 7.76 39.46 25.93
CA ASN A 767 6.61 40.34 25.70
C ASN A 767 6.83 41.46 24.66
N THR A 768 8.06 41.70 24.20
CA THR A 768 8.49 42.79 23.31
C THR A 768 8.37 44.21 23.87
N CYS A 769 9.21 45.13 23.36
CA CYS A 769 8.99 46.57 23.42
C CYS A 769 8.24 46.98 22.15
N TYR A 770 7.05 47.56 22.25
CA TYR A 770 6.25 47.95 21.07
C TYR A 770 6.05 49.46 21.00
N GLN A 771 6.02 50.02 19.78
CA GLN A 771 5.80 51.43 19.50
C GLN A 771 4.40 51.66 18.94
N ASP A 772 3.65 52.57 19.56
CA ASP A 772 2.32 52.98 19.12
C ASP A 772 2.36 53.81 17.81
N ASN A 773 1.29 53.76 17.01
CA ASN A 773 1.08 54.52 15.75
C ASN A 773 1.89 54.18 14.47
N SER A 774 2.30 52.94 14.20
CA SER A 774 2.96 52.62 12.91
C SER A 774 2.44 51.43 12.09
N GLY A 775 1.63 50.51 12.64
CA GLY A 775 1.05 49.37 11.90
C GLY A 775 2.04 48.33 11.32
N TYR A 776 3.33 48.64 11.33
CA TYR A 776 4.43 47.77 10.93
C TYR A 776 4.94 46.96 12.12
N ASP A 777 5.04 45.64 11.95
CA ASP A 777 6.00 44.86 12.73
C ASP A 777 7.41 45.32 12.32
N ILE A 778 8.13 46.00 13.22
CA ILE A 778 9.59 45.97 13.16
C ILE A 778 10.03 44.60 13.65
N VAL A 779 9.98 43.65 12.72
CA VAL A 779 11.08 42.68 12.60
C VAL A 779 12.37 43.51 12.53
N ASN A 780 13.40 43.09 13.27
CA ASN A 780 14.74 43.68 13.40
C ASN A 780 15.04 44.48 14.69
N VAL A 781 15.34 43.73 15.76
CA VAL A 781 16.71 43.19 15.78
C VAL A 781 16.62 41.73 15.30
N ARG A 782 17.55 41.30 14.44
CA ARG A 782 17.41 40.16 13.51
C ARG A 782 16.95 38.86 14.20
N ASP A 783 15.69 38.46 14.01
CA ASP A 783 15.09 37.24 14.61
C ASP A 783 15.20 37.17 16.15
N GLU A 784 15.23 38.31 16.83
CA GLU A 784 15.44 38.39 18.29
C GLU A 784 14.10 38.38 19.05
N ALA A 785 13.86 37.34 19.85
CA ALA A 785 12.82 37.38 20.86
C ALA A 785 13.29 38.27 22.01
N VAL A 786 12.45 39.21 22.47
CA VAL A 786 12.84 40.23 23.46
C VAL A 786 11.83 40.30 24.61
N ALA A 787 12.32 40.23 25.84
CA ALA A 787 11.57 40.63 27.03
C ALA A 787 11.93 42.07 27.40
N CYS A 788 10.91 42.91 27.59
CA CYS A 788 11.00 44.31 27.98
C CYS A 788 10.14 44.56 29.22
N ILE A 789 10.76 44.73 30.38
CA ILE A 789 10.07 45.02 31.64
C ILE A 789 10.42 46.45 32.07
N GLY A 790 9.39 47.28 32.26
CA GLY A 790 9.51 48.65 32.75
C GLY A 790 9.82 48.69 34.25
N ALA A 791 10.62 49.67 34.64
CA ALA A 791 11.05 49.88 36.02
C ALA A 791 11.21 51.38 36.33
N GLU A 792 11.05 51.76 37.59
CA GLU A 792 11.11 53.16 38.01
C GLU A 792 12.40 53.56 38.72
N ASP A 793 12.81 54.80 38.51
CA ASP A 793 13.73 55.56 39.33
C ASP A 793 12.95 56.72 39.94
N VAL A 794 12.43 56.48 41.14
CA VAL A 794 11.54 57.39 41.88
C VAL A 794 12.29 58.65 42.32
N GLU A 795 13.57 58.52 42.68
CA GLU A 795 14.43 59.64 43.11
C GLU A 795 14.63 60.65 41.99
N ASN A 796 14.95 60.17 40.78
CA ASN A 796 15.23 61.03 39.62
C ASN A 796 14.00 61.27 38.72
N LYS A 797 12.85 60.70 39.06
CA LYS A 797 11.59 60.72 38.27
C LYS A 797 11.80 60.25 36.82
N LYS A 798 12.50 59.12 36.65
CA LYS A 798 12.84 58.54 35.34
C LYS A 798 12.32 57.12 35.19
N GLY A 799 11.92 56.79 33.96
CA GLY A 799 11.61 55.44 33.55
C GLY A 799 12.85 54.73 33.03
N TYR A 800 12.98 53.45 33.36
CA TYR A 800 13.95 52.52 32.78
C TYR A 800 13.23 51.27 32.28
N TYR A 801 13.89 50.49 31.43
CA TYR A 801 13.45 49.16 31.09
C TYR A 801 14.62 48.19 30.97
N TYR A 802 14.35 46.94 31.34
CA TYR A 802 15.31 45.84 31.30
C TYR A 802 14.99 44.93 30.09
N ILE A 803 16.03 44.67 29.29
CA ILE A 803 15.97 43.95 28.03
C ILE A 803 16.71 42.62 28.16
N MET A 804 16.03 41.52 27.81
CA MET A 804 16.65 40.21 27.59
C MET A 804 16.37 39.78 26.14
N SER A 805 17.37 39.33 25.36
CA SER A 805 17.15 38.89 23.96
C SER A 805 17.96 37.66 23.53
N SER A 806 17.58 37.02 22.41
CA SER A 806 18.51 36.28 21.53
C SER A 806 19.33 37.25 20.67
N ASN A 807 20.34 36.78 19.93
CA ASN A 807 20.99 37.57 18.87
C ASN A 807 21.08 36.72 17.60
N GLY A 808 20.17 36.91 16.64
CA GLY A 808 20.15 36.13 15.41
C GLY A 808 19.89 34.63 15.59
N VAL A 809 19.79 33.95 14.44
CA VAL A 809 19.70 32.50 14.37
C VAL A 809 20.98 31.88 14.97
N ASN A 810 20.82 31.13 16.06
CA ASN A 810 21.87 30.38 16.79
C ASN A 810 22.86 31.17 17.68
N SER A 811 22.54 32.37 18.20
CA SER A 811 23.35 32.94 19.29
C SER A 811 22.55 33.44 20.51
N VAL A 812 23.01 33.00 21.69
CA VAL A 812 22.39 33.27 22.99
C VAL A 812 23.07 34.48 23.63
N ARG A 813 22.36 35.61 23.79
CA ARG A 813 22.87 36.67 24.68
C ARG A 813 22.71 36.22 26.12
N LYS A 814 23.85 36.15 26.82
CA LYS A 814 23.94 35.86 28.27
C LYS A 814 23.69 37.07 29.17
N ASN A 815 23.32 38.22 28.60
CA ASN A 815 23.25 39.49 29.32
C ASN A 815 21.86 40.13 29.32
N VAL A 816 21.52 40.75 30.45
CA VAL A 816 20.39 41.66 30.64
C VAL A 816 20.90 43.09 30.49
N TYR A 817 20.20 43.92 29.71
CA TYR A 817 20.57 45.32 29.46
C TYR A 817 19.55 46.28 30.07
N LYS A 818 20.02 47.32 30.77
CA LYS A 818 19.21 48.43 31.29
C LYS A 818 19.25 49.60 30.31
N ARG A 819 18.11 50.22 29.99
CA ARG A 819 18.00 51.44 29.16
C ARG A 819 17.03 52.44 29.77
N SER A 820 17.24 53.74 29.53
CA SER A 820 16.29 54.79 29.89
C SER A 820 15.09 54.80 28.94
N ILE A 821 13.93 55.24 29.43
CA ILE A 821 12.75 55.49 28.62
C ILE A 821 12.79 56.95 28.17
N ASP A 822 13.13 57.15 26.90
CA ASP A 822 13.30 58.48 26.29
C ASP A 822 12.08 58.89 25.42
N SER A 823 11.03 58.07 25.35
CA SER A 823 9.78 58.36 24.63
C SER A 823 8.58 57.59 25.19
N ASP A 824 7.49 58.32 25.39
CA ASP A 824 6.12 57.88 25.70
C ASP A 824 5.48 56.94 24.66
N ARG A 825 5.98 56.95 23.42
CA ARG A 825 5.45 56.12 22.31
C ARG A 825 5.66 54.62 22.50
N TYR A 826 6.52 54.20 23.42
CA TYR A 826 6.73 52.79 23.71
C TYR A 826 5.78 52.28 24.81
N ARG A 827 5.49 50.98 24.75
CA ARG A 827 4.72 50.25 25.77
C ARG A 827 5.57 49.10 26.31
N PHE A 828 5.54 48.90 27.63
CA PHE A 828 6.38 47.93 28.36
C PHE A 828 5.52 47.03 29.24
N GLY A 829 5.91 45.76 29.42
CA GLY A 829 5.31 44.97 30.49
C GLY A 829 5.76 45.49 31.85
N ILE A 830 4.89 45.42 32.85
CA ILE A 830 5.18 45.81 34.23
C ILE A 830 5.17 44.58 35.12
N ARG A 831 6.02 44.59 36.16
CA ARG A 831 6.07 43.57 37.19
C ARG A 831 6.16 44.26 38.55
N CYS A 832 5.26 43.89 39.46
CA CYS A 832 5.23 44.49 40.78
C CYS A 832 6.15 43.73 41.76
N VAL A 833 6.67 44.48 42.73
CA VAL A 833 7.51 44.02 43.83
C VAL A 833 6.78 44.36 45.12
N LYS A 834 6.82 43.47 46.11
CA LYS A 834 6.17 43.68 47.39
C LYS A 834 6.94 44.71 48.22
N ASP A 835 6.23 45.57 48.92
CA ASP A 835 6.81 46.54 49.85
C ASP A 835 7.53 45.84 51.01
N LYS A 836 8.52 46.54 51.59
CA LYS A 836 9.41 46.02 52.65
C LYS A 836 9.05 46.54 54.04
#